data_AF-A0A973R741-F1
#
_entry.id   AF-A0A973R741-F1
#
_cell.length_a   1.000
_cell.length_b   1.000
_cell.length_c   1.000
_cell.angle_alpha   90.00
_cell.angle_beta   90.00
_cell.angle_gamma   90.00
#
_symmetry.space_group_name_H-M   'P 1'
#
loop_
_entity.id
_entity.type
_entity.pdbx_description
1 polymer ?
#
loop_
_entity_poly.entity_id
_entity_poly.type
_entity_poly.pdbx_seq_one_letter_code
_entity_poly.pdbx_strand_id
1 'polypeptide(L)'
;MTDHAPDGPELTDGQLDALLRAAHDNLLSHVRATSSPARDVARFPAGRGTARKTCVNDPEGSLSGGQTLVISKTAESAELVDDPGTGVPAGADSELAALLRTLDRYFGDDHHGPTARPEFRAHLAGNLERALSAMFAADNSGSSLGATTDQALPGDELYPIKLFWEKLRIVMNVSDRGREWQYLVQATTRLHEIQSLLRRRDADVDGSKNSALISGALDSMYESVAATGRYQRKHLAALSRQVQSLERRVAPESRGRAQRLLARMNTPTERSSNAARGATAGMQNHATRLARLLETHPDVVHVEGATETLIKKDELLVLGAHADAVHESARRWVEVREDFAELGVTRLRLRSGAGVAATELVHDLRSGAGAHRRASVTPNHVLCAGADLLAKTHGTPVPLAQMPTPSAGFGAGLRIVVGILDTGILPHPWFTGSAWYESCAPDHHELPDPAAGRGPDSVAGHGTFAAGIVLQQAPNAFLRVERVLGGDGIADELELLHGLARIRTRTAADADRLDILTLPLGCFTFDDRPSPVLAEAVARLSRHTLVVAAAGDNGQDRPFWPAALKQVVAVAALARQGGADGPEPASFSNYGWWVDAVAPGEHVASSFLSHRRAHGEDFDGYATWSGTGFAASHVAGRIAALMSDKAITAREAAGELLDPGGNPILDVGIVVSADSP
;
A
#
# COMPACT_ATOMS: atom_id res chain seq x y z
N MET A 1 0.62 45.69 -11.05
CA MET A 1 0.54 44.84 -12.25
C MET A 1 0.82 43.43 -11.81
N THR A 2 -0.23 42.61 -11.72
CA THR A 2 -0.16 41.19 -11.38
C THR A 2 0.26 40.42 -12.63
N ASP A 3 1.45 39.83 -12.60
CA ASP A 3 1.96 38.98 -13.66
C ASP A 3 1.39 37.57 -13.45
N HIS A 4 0.41 37.20 -14.27
CA HIS A 4 -0.08 35.82 -14.37
C HIS A 4 1.02 34.97 -15.02
N ALA A 5 1.37 33.85 -14.39
CA ALA A 5 2.17 32.83 -15.06
C ALA A 5 1.38 32.31 -16.29
N PRO A 6 2.02 32.06 -17.44
CA PRO A 6 1.30 31.65 -18.64
C PRO A 6 0.69 30.26 -18.43
N ASP A 7 -0.58 30.12 -18.80
CA ASP A 7 -1.25 28.82 -18.94
C ASP A 7 -0.37 27.92 -19.82
N GLY A 8 -0.06 26.72 -19.32
CA GLY A 8 0.55 25.68 -20.16
C GLY A 8 -0.34 25.40 -21.37
N PRO A 9 0.20 24.99 -22.53
CA PRO A 9 -0.57 24.95 -23.75
C PRO A 9 -1.69 23.90 -23.62
N GLU A 10 -2.93 24.35 -23.47
CA GLU A 10 -4.10 23.51 -23.74
C GLU A 10 -3.99 23.04 -25.19
N LEU A 11 -4.08 21.73 -25.40
CA LEU A 11 -4.18 21.18 -26.74
C LEU A 11 -5.44 21.77 -27.39
N THR A 12 -5.26 22.42 -28.52
CA THR A 12 -6.39 22.86 -29.34
C THR A 12 -7.26 21.66 -29.70
N ASP A 13 -8.57 21.86 -29.91
CA ASP A 13 -9.49 20.78 -30.27
C ASP A 13 -8.98 19.98 -31.49
N GLY A 14 -8.29 20.65 -32.43
CA GLY A 14 -7.64 19.99 -33.58
C GLY A 14 -6.45 19.08 -33.23
N GLN A 15 -5.69 19.40 -32.18
CA GLN A 15 -4.60 18.55 -31.69
C GLN A 15 -5.12 17.33 -30.92
N LEU A 16 -6.20 17.49 -30.15
CA LEU A 16 -6.89 16.37 -29.50
C LEU A 16 -7.50 15.42 -30.54
N ASP A 17 -8.14 15.97 -31.56
CA ASP A 17 -8.71 15.22 -32.68
C ASP A 17 -7.65 14.46 -33.49
N ALA A 18 -6.48 15.07 -33.72
CA ALA A 18 -5.36 14.40 -34.38
C ALA A 18 -4.80 13.24 -33.52
N LEU A 19 -4.73 13.42 -32.21
CA LEU A 19 -4.31 12.39 -31.25
C LEU A 19 -5.29 11.21 -31.20
N LEU A 20 -6.60 11.47 -31.18
CA LEU A 20 -7.63 10.44 -31.16
C LEU A 20 -7.69 9.65 -32.48
N ARG A 21 -7.51 10.33 -33.63
CA ARG A 21 -7.39 9.67 -34.95
C ARG A 21 -6.16 8.77 -35.04
N ALA A 22 -5.00 9.25 -34.59
CA ALA A 22 -3.78 8.44 -34.58
C ALA A 22 -3.90 7.21 -33.66
N ALA A 23 -4.60 7.32 -32.53
CA ALA A 23 -4.87 6.19 -31.65
C ALA A 23 -5.78 5.15 -32.31
N HIS A 24 -6.85 5.60 -32.95
CA HIS A 24 -7.78 4.76 -33.71
C HIS A 24 -7.07 3.98 -34.81
N ASP A 25 -6.23 4.64 -35.61
CA ASP A 25 -5.52 4.01 -36.74
C ASP A 25 -4.49 2.98 -36.27
N ASN A 26 -3.78 3.23 -35.18
CA ASN A 26 -2.81 2.30 -34.61
C ASN A 26 -3.48 1.06 -33.99
N LEU A 27 -4.61 1.23 -33.31
CA LEU A 27 -5.42 0.13 -32.79
C LEU A 27 -6.00 -0.74 -33.92
N LEU A 28 -6.53 -0.12 -34.98
CA LEU A 28 -7.01 -0.83 -36.17
C LEU A 28 -5.90 -1.62 -36.88
N SER A 29 -4.70 -1.04 -36.98
CA SER A 29 -3.53 -1.71 -37.56
C SER A 29 -3.15 -2.95 -36.76
N HIS A 30 -3.17 -2.87 -35.44
CA HIS A 30 -2.89 -3.99 -34.54
C HIS A 30 -3.94 -5.11 -34.65
N VAL A 31 -5.23 -4.77 -34.70
CA VAL A 31 -6.33 -5.74 -34.89
C VAL A 31 -6.26 -6.44 -36.25
N ARG A 32 -5.84 -5.74 -37.31
CA ARG A 32 -5.65 -6.32 -38.65
C ARG A 32 -4.44 -7.25 -38.72
N ALA A 33 -3.40 -6.99 -37.95
CA ALA A 33 -2.20 -7.83 -37.89
C ALA A 33 -2.46 -9.17 -37.17
N THR A 34 -3.42 -9.21 -36.24
CA THR A 34 -3.76 -10.41 -35.45
C THR A 34 -4.88 -11.27 -36.05
N SER A 35 -5.54 -10.82 -37.13
CA SER A 35 -6.66 -11.50 -37.78
C SER A 35 -6.29 -12.09 -39.16
N SER A 36 -5.55 -13.22 -39.16
CA SER A 36 -5.35 -14.06 -40.36
C SER A 36 -5.82 -15.51 -40.09
N PRO A 37 -6.47 -16.22 -41.03
CA PRO A 37 -7.25 -17.42 -40.70
C PRO A 37 -6.42 -18.71 -40.65
N ALA A 38 -6.49 -19.41 -39.52
CA ALA A 38 -5.94 -20.76 -39.34
C ALA A 38 -6.77 -21.82 -40.12
N ARG A 39 -6.08 -22.75 -40.79
CA ARG A 39 -6.68 -23.91 -41.48
C ARG A 39 -6.81 -25.12 -40.54
N ASP A 40 -8.00 -25.73 -40.60
CA ASP A 40 -8.38 -27.14 -40.37
C ASP A 40 -7.52 -28.04 -39.47
N VAL A 41 -8.02 -28.41 -38.27
CA VAL A 41 -8.02 -29.81 -37.78
C VAL A 41 -9.24 -30.11 -36.88
N ALA A 42 -9.99 -31.13 -37.30
CA ALA A 42 -10.94 -32.05 -36.66
C ALA A 42 -11.54 -31.84 -35.24
N ARG A 43 -12.87 -32.01 -35.19
CA ARG A 43 -13.78 -32.11 -34.03
C ARG A 43 -13.67 -33.43 -33.25
N PHE A 44 -13.86 -33.41 -31.92
CA PHE A 44 -14.63 -34.37 -31.06
C PHE A 44 -14.75 -33.80 -29.61
N PRO A 45 -15.66 -34.28 -28.71
CA PRO A 45 -16.77 -33.47 -28.21
C PRO A 45 -16.70 -32.95 -26.75
N ALA A 46 -17.34 -31.78 -26.58
CA ALA A 46 -17.98 -31.12 -25.43
C ALA A 46 -17.88 -31.65 -23.99
N GLY A 47 -17.50 -30.73 -23.08
CA GLY A 47 -17.88 -30.69 -21.67
C GLY A 47 -17.83 -29.24 -21.13
N ARG A 48 -18.92 -28.77 -20.51
CA ARG A 48 -19.27 -27.36 -20.23
C ARG A 48 -18.49 -26.69 -19.09
N GLY A 49 -18.36 -25.35 -19.14
CA GLY A 49 -18.27 -24.49 -17.94
C GLY A 49 -17.66 -23.10 -18.14
N THR A 50 -18.51 -22.07 -18.28
CA THR A 50 -18.16 -20.63 -18.25
C THR A 50 -18.12 -20.10 -16.81
N ALA A 51 -17.12 -19.29 -16.43
CA ALA A 51 -17.10 -18.58 -15.14
C ALA A 51 -17.57 -17.11 -15.30
N ARG A 52 -18.71 -16.79 -14.67
CA ARG A 52 -19.18 -15.43 -14.35
C ARG A 52 -18.78 -15.09 -12.91
N LYS A 53 -18.50 -13.82 -12.62
CA LYS A 53 -18.52 -13.28 -11.25
C LYS A 53 -19.98 -13.17 -10.79
N THR A 54 -20.42 -14.15 -10.01
CA THR A 54 -21.63 -14.10 -9.19
C THR A 54 -21.46 -15.13 -8.07
N CYS A 55 -21.65 -14.73 -6.81
CA CYS A 55 -21.84 -15.69 -5.74
C CYS A 55 -23.21 -16.34 -5.95
N VAL A 56 -23.25 -17.67 -6.13
CA VAL A 56 -24.50 -18.44 -6.05
C VAL A 56 -24.36 -19.41 -4.88
N ASN A 57 -25.34 -19.33 -3.97
CA ASN A 57 -25.57 -20.29 -2.90
C ASN A 57 -25.79 -21.70 -3.48
N ASP A 58 -25.23 -22.71 -2.83
CA ASP A 58 -25.80 -24.06 -2.88
C ASP A 58 -26.44 -24.35 -1.52
N PRO A 59 -27.79 -24.39 -1.41
CA PRO A 59 -28.49 -24.66 -0.16
C PRO A 59 -28.59 -26.16 0.16
N GLU A 60 -28.18 -27.07 -0.73
CA GLU A 60 -28.32 -28.50 -0.53
C GLU A 60 -26.96 -29.21 -0.65
N GLY A 61 -26.40 -29.57 0.52
CA GLY A 61 -25.08 -30.18 0.63
C GLY A 61 -24.87 -31.36 -0.33
N SER A 62 -24.01 -31.16 -1.35
CA SER A 62 -23.46 -32.25 -2.15
C SER A 62 -22.16 -31.86 -2.87
N LEU A 63 -21.11 -31.56 -2.11
CA LEU A 63 -19.73 -31.62 -2.62
C LEU A 63 -18.88 -32.51 -1.72
N SER A 64 -18.78 -33.78 -2.11
CA SER A 64 -17.85 -34.75 -1.56
C SER A 64 -16.49 -34.62 -2.26
N GLY A 65 -15.43 -34.38 -1.49
CA GLY A 65 -14.04 -34.44 -1.97
C GLY A 65 -13.31 -33.12 -1.80
N GLY A 66 -12.36 -33.10 -0.86
CA GLY A 66 -11.60 -31.90 -0.47
C GLY A 66 -10.82 -31.25 -1.61
N GLN A 67 -11.33 -30.14 -2.11
CA GLN A 67 -10.58 -29.21 -2.96
C GLN A 67 -10.64 -27.80 -2.37
N THR A 68 -9.46 -27.29 -1.98
CA THR A 68 -9.23 -25.90 -1.57
C THR A 68 -8.69 -25.14 -2.79
N LEU A 69 -9.41 -24.13 -3.27
CA LEU A 69 -8.96 -23.26 -4.35
C LEU A 69 -8.02 -22.19 -3.78
N VAL A 70 -6.73 -22.28 -4.11
CA VAL A 70 -5.71 -21.27 -3.80
C VAL A 70 -5.64 -20.31 -5.00
N ILE A 71 -5.98 -19.04 -4.80
CA ILE A 71 -5.79 -17.98 -5.80
C ILE A 71 -4.65 -17.09 -5.34
N SER A 72 -3.48 -17.25 -5.97
CA SER A 72 -2.28 -16.46 -5.71
C SER A 72 -2.32 -15.11 -6.45
N LYS A 73 -1.99 -14.02 -5.75
CA LYS A 73 -1.65 -12.73 -6.35
C LYS A 73 -0.15 -12.48 -6.13
N THR A 74 0.68 -13.19 -6.88
CA THR A 74 2.12 -12.94 -6.99
C THR A 74 2.47 -12.96 -8.48
N ALA A 75 3.11 -11.91 -8.96
CA ALA A 75 3.75 -11.95 -10.27
C ALA A 75 5.00 -12.85 -10.20
N GLU A 76 5.25 -13.55 -11.30
CA GLU A 76 6.45 -14.33 -11.67
C GLU A 76 6.54 -15.80 -11.21
N SER A 77 5.97 -16.66 -12.06
CA SER A 77 6.78 -17.57 -12.89
C SER A 77 5.98 -17.93 -14.15
N ALA A 78 6.34 -17.34 -15.29
CA ALA A 78 5.98 -17.87 -16.59
C ALA A 78 7.17 -18.70 -17.08
N GLU A 79 7.07 -20.02 -16.98
CA GLU A 79 7.83 -20.91 -17.88
C GLU A 79 7.01 -21.06 -19.16
N LEU A 80 7.69 -21.05 -20.31
CA LEU A 80 7.10 -21.37 -21.60
C LEU A 80 6.50 -22.79 -21.53
N VAL A 81 5.18 -22.86 -21.66
CA VAL A 81 4.48 -24.09 -22.02
C VAL A 81 3.91 -23.84 -23.42
N ASP A 82 4.25 -24.74 -24.34
CA ASP A 82 3.90 -24.64 -25.75
C ASP A 82 2.39 -24.41 -25.99
N ASP A 83 2.12 -23.47 -26.89
CA ASP A 83 0.83 -23.12 -27.49
C ASP A 83 0.15 -24.36 -28.11
N PRO A 84 -1.20 -24.45 -28.04
CA PRO A 84 -1.89 -24.47 -29.33
C PRO A 84 -3.23 -23.71 -29.33
N GLY A 85 -3.32 -22.72 -30.22
CA GLY A 85 -4.53 -22.45 -31.00
C GLY A 85 -5.25 -21.15 -30.65
N THR A 86 -4.89 -20.10 -31.38
CA THR A 86 -5.54 -18.79 -31.43
C THR A 86 -7.04 -18.87 -31.76
N GLY A 87 -7.86 -18.36 -30.84
CA GLY A 87 -9.27 -18.05 -31.05
C GLY A 87 -9.77 -17.10 -29.97
N VAL A 88 -9.99 -15.84 -30.34
CA VAL A 88 -10.52 -14.78 -29.45
C VAL A 88 -11.87 -15.23 -28.86
N PRO A 89 -12.09 -15.13 -27.52
CA PRO A 89 -13.39 -15.46 -26.95
C PRO A 89 -14.45 -14.45 -27.40
N ALA A 90 -15.62 -14.92 -27.81
CA ALA A 90 -16.71 -14.14 -28.41
C ALA A 90 -17.25 -12.92 -27.60
N GLY A 91 -16.76 -12.69 -26.37
CA GLY A 91 -17.08 -11.50 -25.55
C GLY A 91 -16.16 -10.31 -25.82
N ALA A 92 -14.88 -10.53 -26.14
CA ALA A 92 -13.88 -9.48 -26.37
C ALA A 92 -14.18 -8.67 -27.63
N ASP A 93 -14.68 -9.36 -28.67
CA ASP A 93 -15.13 -8.74 -29.91
C ASP A 93 -16.31 -7.80 -29.70
N SER A 94 -17.16 -8.03 -28.70
CA SER A 94 -18.37 -7.21 -28.49
C SER A 94 -18.04 -5.84 -27.88
N GLU A 95 -17.08 -5.78 -26.96
CA GLU A 95 -16.65 -4.57 -26.27
C GLU A 95 -15.58 -3.80 -27.04
N LEU A 96 -14.63 -4.48 -27.69
CA LEU A 96 -13.71 -3.84 -28.64
C LEU A 96 -14.48 -3.27 -29.82
N ALA A 97 -15.47 -3.99 -30.37
CA ALA A 97 -16.34 -3.42 -31.38
C ALA A 97 -17.28 -2.34 -30.80
N ALA A 98 -17.58 -2.33 -29.50
CA ALA A 98 -18.35 -1.23 -28.89
C ALA A 98 -17.49 0.04 -28.77
N LEU A 99 -16.21 -0.10 -28.43
CA LEU A 99 -15.24 0.98 -28.40
C LEU A 99 -14.98 1.51 -29.83
N LEU A 100 -14.71 0.61 -30.79
CA LEU A 100 -14.55 0.97 -32.20
C LEU A 100 -15.83 1.59 -32.78
N ARG A 101 -17.04 1.09 -32.47
CA ARG A 101 -18.33 1.73 -32.85
C ARG A 101 -18.56 3.08 -32.17
N THR A 102 -17.97 3.31 -31.00
CA THR A 102 -18.08 4.59 -30.29
C THR A 102 -17.11 5.62 -30.87
N LEU A 103 -15.90 5.18 -31.24
CA LEU A 103 -14.92 5.97 -31.98
C LEU A 103 -15.40 6.25 -33.42
N ASP A 104 -15.95 5.25 -34.13
CA ASP A 104 -16.53 5.40 -35.47
C ASP A 104 -17.76 6.31 -35.47
N ARG A 105 -18.63 6.26 -34.45
CA ARG A 105 -19.74 7.24 -34.31
C ARG A 105 -19.24 8.65 -34.05
N TYR A 106 -18.16 8.79 -33.29
CA TYR A 106 -17.53 10.08 -33.03
C TYR A 106 -16.87 10.68 -34.29
N PHE A 107 -16.32 9.85 -35.17
CA PHE A 107 -15.68 10.29 -36.42
C PHE A 107 -16.58 10.22 -37.66
N GLY A 108 -17.73 9.55 -37.58
CA GLY A 108 -18.62 9.25 -38.71
C GLY A 108 -19.88 10.10 -38.79
N ASP A 109 -20.31 10.74 -37.70
CA ASP A 109 -21.44 11.68 -37.73
C ASP A 109 -20.93 13.12 -37.89
N ASP A 110 -21.13 13.69 -39.08
CA ASP A 110 -20.84 15.10 -39.45
C ASP A 110 -21.63 16.15 -38.63
N HIS A 111 -22.30 15.76 -37.56
CA HIS A 111 -23.29 16.56 -36.86
C HIS A 111 -23.18 16.44 -35.34
N HIS A 112 -22.06 16.83 -34.73
CA HIS A 112 -22.06 17.57 -33.46
C HIS A 112 -20.73 18.32 -33.27
N GLY A 113 -20.80 19.65 -33.33
CA GLY A 113 -19.68 20.55 -33.08
C GLY A 113 -19.20 20.59 -31.61
N PRO A 114 -18.20 21.43 -31.30
CA PRO A 114 -17.27 21.32 -30.15
C PRO A 114 -17.84 21.64 -28.75
N THR A 115 -19.11 21.30 -28.45
CA THR A 115 -19.79 21.69 -27.21
C THR A 115 -20.26 20.54 -26.30
N ALA A 116 -19.79 19.30 -26.50
CA ALA A 116 -20.02 18.20 -25.54
C ALA A 116 -18.91 18.15 -24.47
N ARG A 117 -18.92 19.12 -23.54
CA ARG A 117 -18.00 19.20 -22.40
C ARG A 117 -18.52 18.32 -21.22
N PRO A 118 -17.86 18.31 -20.06
CA PRO A 118 -17.24 17.20 -19.27
C PRO A 118 -17.89 15.79 -19.20
N GLU A 119 -19.20 15.64 -19.42
CA GLU A 119 -19.89 14.36 -19.25
C GLU A 119 -19.43 13.32 -20.27
N PHE A 120 -19.13 13.75 -21.49
CA PHE A 120 -18.54 12.91 -22.53
C PHE A 120 -17.11 12.47 -22.19
N ARG A 121 -16.31 13.32 -21.53
CA ARG A 121 -14.96 12.96 -21.06
C ARG A 121 -15.01 11.93 -19.93
N ALA A 122 -15.96 12.06 -19.00
CA ALA A 122 -16.21 11.08 -17.96
C ALA A 122 -16.78 9.75 -18.51
N HIS A 123 -17.67 9.83 -19.52
CA HIS A 123 -18.25 8.67 -20.18
C HIS A 123 -17.21 7.91 -21.04
N LEU A 124 -16.34 8.64 -21.74
CA LEU A 124 -15.22 8.08 -22.48
C LEU A 124 -14.17 7.48 -21.54
N ALA A 125 -13.84 8.14 -20.41
CA ALA A 125 -12.95 7.60 -19.39
C ALA A 125 -13.48 6.27 -18.82
N GLY A 126 -14.75 6.23 -18.41
CA GLY A 126 -15.38 5.03 -17.85
C GLY A 126 -15.58 3.90 -18.86
N ASN A 127 -15.80 4.21 -20.15
CA ASN A 127 -15.89 3.19 -21.20
C ASN A 127 -14.52 2.70 -21.67
N LEU A 128 -13.50 3.57 -21.69
CA LEU A 128 -12.13 3.20 -22.01
C LEU A 128 -11.56 2.30 -20.90
N GLU A 129 -11.81 2.62 -19.62
CA GLU A 129 -11.38 1.80 -18.48
C GLU A 129 -12.08 0.43 -18.44
N ARG A 130 -13.37 0.37 -18.82
CA ARG A 130 -14.10 -0.90 -18.98
C ARG A 130 -13.61 -1.73 -20.16
N ALA A 131 -13.43 -1.11 -21.33
CA ALA A 131 -12.90 -1.79 -22.51
C ALA A 131 -11.45 -2.26 -22.29
N LEU A 132 -10.64 -1.48 -21.57
CA LEU A 132 -9.31 -1.87 -21.12
C LEU A 132 -9.41 -3.06 -20.16
N SER A 133 -10.24 -2.99 -19.12
CA SER A 133 -10.47 -4.09 -18.18
C SER A 133 -10.97 -5.38 -18.83
N ALA A 134 -11.78 -5.29 -19.88
CA ALA A 134 -12.28 -6.42 -20.66
C ALA A 134 -11.25 -6.98 -21.65
N MET A 135 -10.45 -6.13 -22.29
CA MET A 135 -9.26 -6.55 -23.05
C MET A 135 -8.27 -7.29 -22.14
N PHE A 136 -8.14 -6.86 -20.88
CA PHE A 136 -7.30 -7.51 -19.86
C PHE A 136 -7.88 -8.82 -19.30
N ALA A 137 -9.16 -9.11 -19.54
CA ALA A 137 -9.82 -10.34 -19.10
C ALA A 137 -9.96 -11.41 -20.20
N ALA A 138 -9.80 -11.02 -21.48
CA ALA A 138 -10.07 -11.89 -22.63
C ALA A 138 -8.87 -12.76 -23.06
N ASP A 139 -7.65 -12.31 -22.83
CA ASP A 139 -6.46 -13.14 -23.00
C ASP A 139 -6.08 -13.73 -21.64
N ASN A 140 -6.20 -15.05 -21.49
CA ASN A 140 -5.75 -15.82 -20.32
C ASN A 140 -4.22 -15.77 -20.09
N SER A 141 -3.57 -14.69 -20.52
CA SER A 141 -2.16 -14.33 -20.38
C SER A 141 -2.00 -12.85 -19.99
N GLY A 142 -2.95 -12.28 -19.24
CA GLY A 142 -3.06 -10.87 -18.80
C GLY A 142 -1.90 -10.28 -17.98
N SER A 143 -0.66 -10.71 -18.21
CA SER A 143 0.57 -10.18 -17.62
C SER A 143 1.59 -9.72 -18.66
N SER A 144 1.45 -10.01 -19.96
CA SER A 144 2.55 -9.74 -20.89
C SER A 144 2.53 -8.32 -21.49
N LEU A 145 1.43 -7.79 -22.05
CA LEU A 145 1.51 -6.53 -22.82
C LEU A 145 1.61 -5.25 -21.96
N GLY A 146 0.81 -5.13 -20.89
CA GLY A 146 0.85 -3.97 -19.98
C GLY A 146 2.16 -3.88 -19.19
N ALA A 147 2.68 -5.03 -18.72
CA ALA A 147 3.99 -5.10 -18.09
C ALA A 147 5.12 -4.88 -19.09
N THR A 148 5.02 -5.38 -20.34
CA THR A 148 6.05 -5.11 -21.37
C THR A 148 6.04 -3.67 -21.87
N THR A 149 4.90 -2.98 -21.92
CA THR A 149 4.87 -1.55 -22.24
C THR A 149 5.40 -0.69 -21.10
N ASP A 150 5.08 -0.99 -19.84
CA ASP A 150 5.62 -0.24 -18.69
C ASP A 150 7.13 -0.44 -18.52
N GLN A 151 7.64 -1.64 -18.85
CA GLN A 151 9.07 -1.96 -18.84
C GLN A 151 9.80 -1.56 -20.13
N ALA A 152 9.09 -1.07 -21.16
CA ALA A 152 9.71 -0.63 -22.41
C ALA A 152 10.66 0.55 -22.15
N LEU A 153 11.90 0.42 -22.62
CA LEU A 153 12.94 1.44 -22.54
C LEU A 153 12.98 2.26 -23.83
N PRO A 154 13.54 3.49 -23.77
CA PRO A 154 13.79 4.28 -24.97
C PRO A 154 14.52 3.45 -26.03
N GLY A 155 13.96 3.39 -27.24
CA GLY A 155 14.51 2.61 -28.36
C GLY A 155 13.93 1.20 -28.53
N ASP A 156 13.07 0.73 -27.61
CA ASP A 156 12.32 -0.51 -27.75
C ASP A 156 11.05 -0.30 -28.62
N GLU A 157 10.58 -1.33 -29.33
CA GLU A 157 9.45 -1.22 -30.28
C GLU A 157 8.14 -0.77 -29.62
N LEU A 158 7.94 -1.11 -28.34
CA LEU A 158 6.73 -0.78 -27.57
C LEU A 158 6.81 0.59 -26.87
N TYR A 159 7.96 1.26 -26.90
CA TYR A 159 8.16 2.54 -26.21
C TYR A 159 7.25 3.69 -26.70
N PRO A 160 6.92 3.81 -28.00
CA PRO A 160 5.94 4.80 -28.46
C PRO A 160 4.55 4.61 -27.84
N ILE A 161 4.16 3.37 -27.58
CA ILE A 161 2.87 3.03 -26.94
C ILE A 161 2.90 3.45 -25.46
N LYS A 162 4.02 3.24 -24.76
CA LYS A 162 4.23 3.74 -23.39
C LYS A 162 4.04 5.27 -23.31
N LEU A 163 4.72 6.02 -24.18
CA LEU A 163 4.63 7.48 -24.21
C LEU A 163 3.22 7.98 -24.51
N PHE A 164 2.47 7.27 -25.37
CA PHE A 164 1.07 7.57 -25.64
C PHE A 164 0.21 7.47 -24.37
N TRP A 165 0.32 6.38 -23.63
CA TRP A 165 -0.45 6.16 -22.41
C TRP A 165 -0.14 7.17 -21.32
N GLU A 166 1.13 7.50 -21.14
CA GLU A 166 1.55 8.50 -20.17
C GLU A 166 1.01 9.90 -20.50
N LYS A 167 0.99 10.30 -21.78
CA LYS A 167 0.39 11.57 -22.22
C LYS A 167 -1.12 11.57 -22.04
N LEU A 168 -1.79 10.46 -22.33
CA LEU A 168 -3.23 10.33 -22.13
C LEU A 168 -3.59 10.49 -20.64
N ARG A 169 -2.82 9.90 -19.71
CA ARG A 169 -3.01 10.06 -18.26
C ARG A 169 -2.93 11.51 -17.80
N ILE A 170 -2.05 12.31 -18.41
CA ILE A 170 -1.95 13.75 -18.12
C ILE A 170 -3.17 14.50 -18.65
N VAL A 171 -3.53 14.28 -19.92
CA VAL A 171 -4.64 14.99 -20.58
C VAL A 171 -6.00 14.67 -19.93
N MET A 172 -6.17 13.44 -19.46
CA MET A 172 -7.40 13.01 -18.80
C MET A 172 -7.52 13.50 -17.35
N ASN A 173 -6.45 14.06 -16.77
CA ASN A 173 -6.48 14.55 -15.40
C ASN A 173 -7.10 15.94 -15.33
N VAL A 174 -8.22 16.04 -14.62
CA VAL A 174 -9.09 17.23 -14.62
C VAL A 174 -8.54 18.33 -13.70
N SER A 175 -7.73 17.98 -12.70
CA SER A 175 -7.14 18.95 -11.77
C SER A 175 -5.70 19.32 -12.14
N ASP A 176 -5.33 20.58 -11.91
CA ASP A 176 -3.96 21.08 -12.14
C ASP A 176 -2.94 20.31 -11.29
N ARG A 177 -3.26 20.01 -10.03
CA ARG A 177 -2.39 19.23 -9.14
C ARG A 177 -2.27 17.77 -9.57
N GLY A 178 -3.32 17.19 -10.12
CA GLY A 178 -3.29 15.84 -10.70
C GLY A 178 -2.41 15.77 -11.95
N ARG A 179 -2.46 16.80 -12.81
CA ARG A 179 -1.53 16.94 -13.94
C ARG A 179 -0.09 17.10 -13.46
N GLU A 180 0.16 17.97 -12.48
CA GLU A 180 1.48 18.15 -11.85
C GLU A 180 2.04 16.84 -11.26
N TRP A 181 1.19 16.01 -10.63
CA TRP A 181 1.58 14.69 -10.12
C TRP A 181 1.97 13.72 -11.24
N GLN A 182 1.19 13.68 -12.33
CA GLN A 182 1.50 12.81 -13.46
C GLN A 182 2.81 13.23 -14.15
N TYR A 183 3.13 14.53 -14.22
CA TYR A 183 4.45 14.99 -14.65
C TYR A 183 5.58 14.52 -13.71
N LEU A 184 5.35 14.49 -12.40
CA LEU A 184 6.33 13.95 -11.45
C LEU A 184 6.52 12.43 -11.63
N VAL A 185 5.44 11.68 -11.85
CA VAL A 185 5.49 10.23 -12.15
C VAL A 185 6.25 9.98 -13.46
N GLN A 186 6.01 10.78 -14.50
CA GLN A 186 6.79 10.72 -15.74
C GLN A 186 8.28 11.00 -15.48
N ALA A 187 8.61 12.03 -14.70
CA ALA A 187 10.00 12.35 -14.37
C ALA A 187 10.71 11.20 -13.63
N THR A 188 10.04 10.57 -12.67
CA THR A 188 10.55 9.38 -11.95
C THR A 188 10.68 8.17 -12.88
N THR A 189 9.75 8.01 -13.84
CA THR A 189 9.83 6.95 -14.85
C THR A 189 11.05 7.13 -15.75
N ARG A 190 11.27 8.34 -16.27
CA ARG A 190 12.46 8.66 -17.09
C ARG A 190 13.76 8.43 -16.31
N LEU A 191 13.76 8.69 -15.00
CA LEU A 191 14.91 8.42 -14.14
C LEU A 191 15.26 6.93 -14.06
N HIS A 192 14.26 6.06 -13.86
CA HIS A 192 14.45 4.61 -13.85
C HIS A 192 14.94 4.08 -15.20
N GLU A 193 14.48 4.67 -16.30
CA GLU A 193 14.95 4.30 -17.64
C GLU A 193 16.40 4.70 -17.88
N ILE A 194 16.80 5.91 -17.48
CA ILE A 194 18.21 6.35 -17.54
C ILE A 194 19.08 5.38 -16.73
N GLN A 195 18.66 5.03 -15.51
CA GLN A 195 19.38 4.05 -14.67
C GLN A 195 19.49 2.67 -15.33
N SER A 196 18.47 2.27 -16.09
CA SER A 196 18.44 0.99 -16.80
C SER A 196 19.29 0.99 -18.06
N LEU A 197 19.30 2.09 -18.81
CA LEU A 197 20.17 2.28 -19.98
C LEU A 197 21.64 2.37 -19.59
N LEU A 198 21.96 2.95 -18.43
CA LEU A 198 23.33 3.00 -17.88
C LEU A 198 23.90 1.62 -17.52
N ARG A 199 23.08 0.57 -17.49
CA ARG A 199 23.55 -0.83 -17.33
C ARG A 199 23.93 -1.48 -18.67
N ARG A 200 23.62 -0.86 -19.81
CA ARG A 200 23.95 -1.36 -21.15
C ARG A 200 25.36 -0.95 -21.56
N ARG A 201 25.98 -1.69 -22.49
CA ARG A 201 27.33 -1.41 -23.02
C ARG A 201 27.37 -0.06 -23.72
N ASP A 202 28.50 0.64 -23.62
CA ASP A 202 28.78 1.92 -24.29
C ASP A 202 27.87 3.10 -23.87
N ALA A 203 27.12 2.98 -22.76
CA ALA A 203 26.22 4.03 -22.26
C ALA A 203 26.95 5.29 -21.75
N ASP A 204 28.25 5.19 -21.48
CA ASP A 204 29.16 6.25 -21.05
C ASP A 204 30.06 6.79 -22.18
N VAL A 205 29.91 6.26 -23.40
CA VAL A 205 30.68 6.65 -24.58
C VAL A 205 29.91 7.72 -25.38
N ASP A 206 30.54 8.88 -25.59
CA ASP A 206 29.96 9.97 -26.38
C ASP A 206 29.63 9.51 -27.81
N GLY A 207 28.45 9.92 -28.31
CA GLY A 207 27.97 9.57 -29.65
C GLY A 207 27.44 8.14 -29.79
N SER A 208 27.41 7.35 -28.71
CA SER A 208 26.85 5.99 -28.75
C SER A 208 25.31 6.00 -28.82
N LYS A 209 24.74 4.91 -29.32
CA LYS A 209 23.27 4.72 -29.36
C LYS A 209 22.65 4.84 -27.97
N ASN A 210 23.28 4.30 -26.93
CA ASN A 210 22.76 4.34 -25.56
C ASN A 210 22.93 5.73 -24.92
N SER A 211 24.02 6.46 -25.21
CA SER A 211 24.18 7.85 -24.76
C SER A 211 23.14 8.78 -25.39
N ALA A 212 22.80 8.58 -26.66
CA ALA A 212 21.74 9.34 -27.33
C ALA A 212 20.35 9.08 -26.71
N LEU A 213 20.04 7.82 -26.36
CA LEU A 213 18.79 7.45 -25.67
C LEU A 213 18.72 8.04 -24.25
N ILE A 214 19.83 8.04 -23.52
CA ILE A 214 19.94 8.68 -22.19
C ILE A 214 19.73 10.19 -22.29
N SER A 215 20.32 10.84 -23.30
CA SER A 215 20.11 12.27 -23.58
C SER A 215 18.63 12.59 -23.84
N GLY A 216 17.95 11.78 -24.65
CA GLY A 216 16.51 11.95 -24.91
C GLY A 216 15.64 11.77 -23.65
N ALA A 217 15.97 10.79 -22.80
CA ALA A 217 15.25 10.58 -21.54
C ALA A 217 15.50 11.73 -20.54
N LEU A 218 16.71 12.29 -20.49
CA LEU A 218 17.04 13.48 -19.68
C LEU A 218 16.27 14.72 -20.14
N ASP A 219 16.13 14.91 -21.46
CA ASP A 219 15.36 16.04 -22.02
C ASP A 219 13.85 15.85 -21.72
N SER A 220 13.29 14.65 -21.85
CA SER A 220 11.90 14.34 -21.46
C SER A 220 11.65 14.50 -19.95
N MET A 221 12.62 14.10 -19.12
CA MET A 221 12.58 14.32 -17.67
C MET A 221 12.62 15.82 -17.34
N TYR A 222 13.40 16.60 -18.07
CA TYR A 222 13.46 18.05 -17.93
C TYR A 222 12.12 18.73 -18.24
N GLU A 223 11.47 18.34 -19.33
CA GLU A 223 10.13 18.85 -19.67
C GLU A 223 9.10 18.52 -18.59
N SER A 224 9.13 17.29 -18.09
CA SER A 224 8.24 16.83 -17.02
C SER A 224 8.47 17.63 -15.72
N VAL A 225 9.73 17.81 -15.32
CA VAL A 225 10.10 18.63 -14.15
C VAL A 225 9.75 20.11 -14.37
N ALA A 226 9.88 20.62 -15.60
CA ALA A 226 9.53 21.99 -15.92
C ALA A 226 8.02 22.26 -15.84
N ALA A 227 7.20 21.25 -16.18
CA ALA A 227 5.74 21.25 -16.06
C ALA A 227 5.24 20.91 -14.65
N THR A 228 6.13 20.50 -13.73
CA THR A 228 5.78 20.25 -12.33
C THR A 228 5.73 21.56 -11.54
N GLY A 229 4.61 21.84 -10.89
CA GLY A 229 4.40 23.09 -10.14
C GLY A 229 4.90 23.09 -8.70
N ARG A 230 4.52 24.13 -7.95
CA ARG A 230 5.08 24.46 -6.63
C ARG A 230 4.77 23.44 -5.53
N TYR A 231 3.75 22.60 -5.72
CA TYR A 231 3.21 21.66 -4.73
C TYR A 231 4.04 20.38 -4.56
N GLN A 232 4.86 20.01 -5.56
CA GLN A 232 5.62 18.75 -5.55
C GLN A 232 7.12 18.91 -5.23
N ARG A 233 7.53 20.05 -4.66
CA ARG A 233 8.96 20.39 -4.45
C ARG A 233 9.72 19.48 -3.49
N LYS A 234 9.04 18.84 -2.52
CA LYS A 234 9.66 17.83 -1.65
C LYS A 234 10.07 16.59 -2.45
N HIS A 235 9.25 16.18 -3.42
CA HIS A 235 9.56 15.07 -4.33
C HIS A 235 10.66 15.45 -5.31
N LEU A 236 10.65 16.67 -5.85
CA LEU A 236 11.74 17.18 -6.71
C LEU A 236 13.09 17.23 -5.99
N ALA A 237 13.12 17.52 -4.68
CA ALA A 237 14.35 17.48 -3.88
C ALA A 237 14.87 16.05 -3.63
N ALA A 238 13.99 15.05 -3.57
CA ALA A 238 14.40 13.66 -3.52
C ALA A 238 14.94 13.20 -4.88
N LEU A 239 14.26 13.59 -5.95
CA LEU A 239 14.63 13.32 -7.34
C LEU A 239 15.99 13.96 -7.69
N SER A 240 16.26 15.19 -7.23
CA SER A 240 17.51 15.90 -7.51
C SER A 240 18.74 15.19 -6.96
N ARG A 241 18.64 14.57 -5.77
CA ARG A 241 19.74 13.76 -5.21
C ARG A 241 20.08 12.55 -6.09
N GLN A 242 19.06 11.91 -6.66
CA GLN A 242 19.26 10.77 -7.56
C GLN A 242 19.86 11.21 -8.90
N VAL A 243 19.40 12.32 -9.46
CA VAL A 243 19.99 12.91 -10.68
C VAL A 243 21.44 13.35 -10.46
N GLN A 244 21.78 13.84 -9.28
CA GLN A 244 23.16 14.22 -8.91
C GLN A 244 24.09 13.01 -8.84
N SER A 245 23.59 11.86 -8.41
CA SER A 245 24.33 10.60 -8.47
C SER A 245 24.58 10.16 -9.92
N LEU A 246 23.61 10.39 -10.80
CA LEU A 246 23.68 10.00 -12.22
C LEU A 246 24.57 10.90 -13.07
N GLU A 247 24.66 12.20 -12.76
CA GLU A 247 25.51 13.16 -13.48
C GLU A 247 26.97 12.67 -13.63
N ARG A 248 27.47 11.96 -12.61
CA ARG A 248 28.83 11.40 -12.59
C ARG A 248 29.00 10.14 -13.44
N ARG A 249 27.90 9.51 -13.85
CA ARG A 249 27.86 8.20 -14.53
C ARG A 249 27.49 8.29 -16.01
N VAL A 250 26.91 9.40 -16.45
CA VAL A 250 26.55 9.64 -17.85
C VAL A 250 27.75 10.14 -18.67
N ALA A 251 27.71 9.90 -19.98
CA ALA A 251 28.69 10.40 -20.94
C ALA A 251 28.85 11.94 -20.86
N PRO A 252 30.05 12.49 -21.16
CA PRO A 252 30.32 13.93 -21.14
C PRO A 252 29.27 14.80 -21.87
N GLU A 253 28.78 14.36 -23.04
CA GLU A 253 27.75 15.08 -23.82
C GLU A 253 26.38 15.14 -23.11
N SER A 254 26.06 14.15 -22.30
CA SER A 254 24.81 14.04 -21.53
C SER A 254 24.89 14.75 -20.18
N ARG A 255 26.11 15.01 -19.68
CA ARG A 255 26.35 15.69 -18.39
C ARG A 255 25.77 17.10 -18.36
N GLY A 256 25.88 17.84 -19.45
CA GLY A 256 25.30 19.19 -19.55
C GLY A 256 23.77 19.20 -19.41
N ARG A 257 23.07 18.16 -19.87
CA ARG A 257 21.62 18.00 -19.69
C ARG A 257 21.26 17.72 -18.23
N ALA A 258 21.97 16.79 -17.60
CA ALA A 258 21.80 16.48 -16.18
C ALA A 258 22.05 17.71 -15.27
N GLN A 259 23.07 18.52 -15.58
CA GLN A 259 23.37 19.76 -14.86
C GLN A 259 22.27 20.81 -15.01
N ARG A 260 21.71 21.00 -16.22
CA ARG A 260 20.57 21.91 -16.43
C ARG A 260 19.34 21.46 -15.65
N LEU A 261 19.09 20.15 -15.64
CA LEU A 261 18.00 19.53 -14.88
C LEU A 261 18.18 19.73 -13.36
N LEU A 262 19.39 19.56 -12.84
CA LEU A 262 19.71 19.83 -11.43
C LEU A 262 19.54 21.31 -11.07
N ALA A 263 20.01 22.22 -11.93
CA ALA A 263 19.85 23.66 -11.73
C ALA A 263 18.37 24.05 -11.63
N ARG A 264 17.52 23.48 -12.48
CA ARG A 264 16.06 23.68 -12.46
C ARG A 264 15.43 23.17 -11.16
N MET A 265 15.80 21.96 -10.73
CA MET A 265 15.30 21.37 -9.47
C MET A 265 15.76 22.15 -8.22
N ASN A 266 16.89 22.84 -8.28
CA ASN A 266 17.51 23.52 -7.14
C ASN A 266 17.24 25.04 -7.05
N THR A 267 16.41 25.60 -7.93
CA THR A 267 16.10 27.04 -7.94
C THR A 267 15.37 27.49 -6.65
N PRO A 268 15.92 28.41 -5.81
CA PRO A 268 15.30 28.81 -4.54
C PRO A 268 14.14 29.81 -4.72
N THR A 269 13.14 29.78 -3.81
CA THR A 269 12.12 30.85 -3.64
C THR A 269 12.00 31.27 -2.17
N GLU A 270 11.61 32.53 -1.93
CA GLU A 270 11.76 33.33 -0.70
C GLU A 270 11.16 32.78 0.62
N ARG A 271 10.49 31.62 0.64
CA ARG A 271 10.01 30.97 1.89
C ARG A 271 10.88 29.79 2.38
N SER A 272 12.00 29.50 1.71
CA SER A 272 12.86 28.33 1.95
C SER A 272 13.69 28.35 3.25
N SER A 273 13.76 29.46 4.00
CA SER A 273 14.59 29.55 5.20
C SER A 273 14.04 28.77 6.40
N ASN A 274 12.72 28.53 6.47
CA ASN A 274 12.08 27.83 7.60
C ASN A 274 11.83 26.33 7.35
N ALA A 275 11.51 25.91 6.13
CA ALA A 275 11.24 24.49 5.81
C ALA A 275 12.53 23.64 5.69
N ALA A 276 13.64 24.23 5.22
CA ALA A 276 14.93 23.57 5.17
C ALA A 276 15.43 23.22 6.58
N ARG A 277 15.22 24.10 7.58
CA ARG A 277 15.56 23.83 8.99
C ARG A 277 14.75 22.66 9.58
N GLY A 278 13.49 22.49 9.18
CA GLY A 278 12.64 21.38 9.63
C GLY A 278 12.98 20.01 9.01
N ALA A 279 13.39 19.98 7.73
CA ALA A 279 13.78 18.74 7.05
C ALA A 279 15.14 18.19 7.55
N THR A 280 16.12 19.06 7.82
CA THR A 280 17.40 18.64 8.42
C THR A 280 17.21 18.16 9.85
N ALA A 281 16.36 18.82 10.64
CA ALA A 281 16.00 18.38 11.99
C ALA A 281 15.25 17.04 11.99
N GLY A 282 14.32 16.82 11.07
CA GLY A 282 13.60 15.55 10.92
C GLY A 282 14.51 14.37 10.53
N MET A 283 15.48 14.59 9.63
CA MET A 283 16.48 13.57 9.26
C MET A 283 17.47 13.26 10.40
N GLN A 284 17.90 14.27 11.14
CA GLN A 284 18.75 14.10 12.33
C GLN A 284 18.01 13.37 13.46
N ASN A 285 16.71 13.62 13.62
CA ASN A 285 15.87 12.91 14.59
C ASN A 285 15.65 11.44 14.21
N HIS A 286 15.46 11.12 12.93
CA HIS A 286 15.28 9.74 12.47
C HIS A 286 16.52 8.86 12.73
N ALA A 287 17.70 9.31 12.31
CA ALA A 287 18.95 8.57 12.55
C ALA A 287 19.22 8.37 14.04
N THR A 288 18.89 9.36 14.88
CA THR A 288 19.04 9.26 16.34
C THR A 288 18.08 8.25 16.96
N ARG A 289 16.83 8.17 16.48
CA ARG A 289 15.83 7.20 16.95
C ARG A 289 16.19 5.78 16.57
N LEU A 290 16.58 5.57 15.30
CA LEU A 290 17.03 4.26 14.83
C LEU A 290 18.26 3.79 15.60
N ALA A 291 19.24 4.68 15.82
CA ALA A 291 20.42 4.35 16.63
C ALA A 291 20.05 3.95 18.07
N ARG A 292 19.12 4.69 18.70
CA ARG A 292 18.63 4.35 20.04
C ARG A 292 17.92 3.00 20.07
N LEU A 293 17.09 2.69 19.07
CA LEU A 293 16.43 1.39 18.97
C LEU A 293 17.45 0.25 18.85
N LEU A 294 18.43 0.40 17.96
CA LEU A 294 19.44 -0.64 17.76
C LEU A 294 20.34 -0.82 18.99
N GLU A 295 20.51 0.24 19.79
CA GLU A 295 21.18 0.15 21.10
C GLU A 295 20.33 -0.59 22.14
N THR A 296 19.01 -0.40 22.14
CA THR A 296 18.11 -1.11 23.08
C THR A 296 17.80 -2.54 22.65
N HIS A 297 17.87 -2.84 21.35
CA HIS A 297 17.59 -4.15 20.76
C HIS A 297 18.81 -4.66 19.97
N PRO A 298 19.82 -5.21 20.65
CA PRO A 298 21.05 -5.69 19.99
C PRO A 298 20.83 -6.91 19.08
N ASP A 299 19.65 -7.54 19.18
CA ASP A 299 19.19 -8.64 18.35
C ASP A 299 18.30 -8.17 17.19
N VAL A 300 18.18 -6.86 16.96
CA VAL A 300 17.54 -6.27 15.77
C VAL A 300 18.62 -5.71 14.86
N VAL A 301 18.44 -5.91 13.55
CA VAL A 301 19.32 -5.34 12.52
C VAL A 301 18.52 -4.56 11.49
N HIS A 302 19.14 -3.48 11.02
CA HIS A 302 18.64 -2.67 9.94
C HIS A 302 19.16 -3.19 8.59
N VAL A 303 18.24 -3.59 7.72
CA VAL A 303 18.54 -4.00 6.34
C VAL A 303 18.45 -2.76 5.47
N GLU A 304 19.61 -2.21 5.11
CA GLU A 304 19.70 -1.02 4.25
C GLU A 304 19.51 -1.37 2.76
N GLY A 305 18.95 -0.45 1.98
CA GLY A 305 18.83 -0.59 0.53
C GLY A 305 17.56 0.00 -0.05
N ALA A 306 17.17 -0.46 -1.24
CA ALA A 306 15.91 -0.06 -1.88
C ALA A 306 14.67 -0.53 -1.09
N THR A 307 14.82 -1.63 -0.33
CA THR A 307 13.78 -2.26 0.47
C THR A 307 14.14 -2.24 1.95
N GLU A 308 14.34 -1.04 2.47
CA GLU A 308 14.71 -0.79 3.87
C GLU A 308 13.74 -1.46 4.86
N THR A 309 14.26 -2.19 5.86
CA THR A 309 13.45 -2.86 6.88
C THR A 309 14.25 -3.19 8.15
N LEU A 310 13.54 -3.55 9.23
CA LEU A 310 14.10 -4.08 10.47
C LEU A 310 13.74 -5.56 10.61
N ILE A 311 14.72 -6.38 10.99
CA ILE A 311 14.54 -7.82 11.24
C ILE A 311 15.24 -8.24 12.52
N LYS A 312 14.80 -9.34 13.13
CA LYS A 312 15.57 -10.03 14.16
C LYS A 312 16.80 -10.66 13.52
N LYS A 313 17.95 -10.35 14.11
CA LYS A 313 19.24 -10.86 13.69
C LYS A 313 19.23 -12.38 13.74
N ASP A 314 19.69 -13.00 12.65
CA ASP A 314 19.89 -14.45 12.59
C ASP A 314 18.61 -15.28 12.82
N GLU A 315 17.40 -14.72 12.69
CA GLU A 315 16.13 -15.45 12.85
C GLU A 315 15.33 -15.55 11.55
N LEU A 316 14.92 -16.78 11.21
CA LEU A 316 14.00 -17.08 10.12
C LEU A 316 12.70 -17.66 10.68
N LEU A 317 11.58 -17.28 10.10
CA LEU A 317 10.29 -17.93 10.31
C LEU A 317 9.92 -18.77 9.09
N VAL A 318 9.48 -20.00 9.35
CA VAL A 318 9.12 -20.98 8.32
C VAL A 318 7.70 -21.45 8.59
N LEU A 319 6.88 -21.56 7.55
CA LEU A 319 5.59 -22.22 7.68
C LEU A 319 5.81 -23.69 8.05
N GLY A 320 5.11 -24.20 9.06
CA GLY A 320 5.35 -25.54 9.63
C GLY A 320 5.33 -26.66 8.60
N ALA A 321 4.48 -26.55 7.56
CA ALA A 321 4.43 -27.50 6.44
C ALA A 321 5.73 -27.61 5.62
N HIS A 322 6.60 -26.59 5.68
CA HIS A 322 7.88 -26.53 4.98
C HIS A 322 9.09 -26.61 5.94
N ALA A 323 8.85 -26.76 7.25
CA ALA A 323 9.88 -26.69 8.28
C ALA A 323 11.01 -27.71 8.08
N ASP A 324 10.68 -28.98 7.81
CA ASP A 324 11.68 -30.05 7.65
C ASP A 324 12.56 -29.84 6.42
N ALA A 325 11.96 -29.52 5.26
CA ALA A 325 12.68 -29.30 4.02
C ALA A 325 13.60 -28.06 4.09
N VAL A 326 13.10 -26.98 4.68
CA VAL A 326 13.88 -25.74 4.87
C VAL A 326 15.00 -25.97 5.88
N HIS A 327 14.71 -26.63 7.00
CA HIS A 327 15.72 -26.95 8.00
C HIS A 327 16.81 -27.85 7.43
N GLU A 328 16.48 -28.88 6.63
CA GLU A 328 17.48 -29.73 5.99
C GLU A 328 18.38 -28.93 5.03
N SER A 329 17.79 -28.04 4.24
CA SER A 329 18.50 -27.18 3.28
C SER A 329 19.41 -26.16 3.98
N ALA A 330 18.96 -25.64 5.13
CA ALA A 330 19.68 -24.65 5.91
C ALA A 330 20.53 -25.22 7.07
N ARG A 331 20.56 -26.56 7.25
CA ARG A 331 21.07 -27.24 8.46
C ARG A 331 22.49 -26.82 8.87
N ARG A 332 23.33 -26.47 7.89
CA ARG A 332 24.73 -26.08 8.13
C ARG A 332 24.86 -24.73 8.84
N TRP A 333 23.87 -23.85 8.69
CA TRP A 333 23.84 -22.53 9.29
C TRP A 333 22.95 -22.45 10.53
N VAL A 334 21.98 -23.34 10.67
CA VAL A 334 21.05 -23.36 11.81
C VAL A 334 21.76 -23.86 13.08
N GLU A 335 21.54 -23.14 14.18
CA GLU A 335 21.93 -23.49 15.54
C GLU A 335 20.77 -24.12 16.31
N VAL A 336 19.61 -23.45 16.28
CA VAL A 336 18.41 -23.83 17.04
C VAL A 336 17.20 -23.87 16.11
N ARG A 337 16.37 -24.89 16.28
CA ARG A 337 15.03 -25.01 15.69
C ARG A 337 14.00 -25.07 16.81
N GLU A 338 12.97 -24.25 16.69
CA GLU A 338 11.83 -24.20 17.61
C GLU A 338 10.54 -24.31 16.81
N ASP A 339 9.73 -25.33 17.09
CA ASP A 339 8.46 -25.58 16.41
C ASP A 339 7.29 -25.10 17.28
N PHE A 340 6.49 -24.17 16.75
CA PHE A 340 5.27 -23.64 17.37
C PHE A 340 4.05 -24.23 16.66
N ALA A 341 3.66 -25.44 17.08
CA ALA A 341 2.61 -26.22 16.42
C ALA A 341 1.25 -25.50 16.41
N GLU A 342 0.93 -24.78 17.48
CA GLU A 342 -0.28 -23.96 17.63
C GLU A 342 -0.35 -22.79 16.65
N LEU A 343 0.82 -22.27 16.25
CA LEU A 343 0.97 -21.25 15.22
C LEU A 343 1.15 -21.85 13.84
N GLY A 344 1.44 -23.15 13.73
CA GLY A 344 1.87 -23.79 12.49
C GLY A 344 3.11 -23.11 11.88
N VAL A 345 4.04 -22.68 12.73
CA VAL A 345 5.26 -21.94 12.35
C VAL A 345 6.46 -22.55 13.07
N THR A 346 7.61 -22.54 12.41
CA THR A 346 8.90 -22.93 12.97
C THR A 346 9.83 -21.73 12.92
N ARG A 347 10.51 -21.43 14.03
CA ARG A 347 11.63 -20.50 14.07
C ARG A 347 12.93 -21.26 13.90
N LEU A 348 13.78 -20.78 12.99
CA LEU A 348 15.16 -21.22 12.83
C LEU A 348 16.09 -20.07 13.24
N ARG A 349 16.98 -20.32 14.19
CA ARG A 349 18.04 -19.39 14.58
C ARG A 349 19.36 -19.83 13.94
N LEU A 350 20.00 -18.91 13.24
CA LEU A 350 21.30 -19.13 12.61
C LEU A 350 22.42 -19.00 13.65
N ARG A 351 23.53 -19.70 13.43
CA ARG A 351 24.71 -19.64 14.27
C ARG A 351 25.34 -18.26 14.21
N SER A 352 25.85 -17.78 15.34
CA SER A 352 26.70 -16.60 15.35
C SER A 352 27.91 -16.79 14.42
N GLY A 353 28.08 -15.89 13.46
CA GLY A 353 29.17 -15.98 12.47
C GLY A 353 28.96 -17.07 11.40
N ALA A 354 27.71 -17.48 11.13
CA ALA A 354 27.34 -18.42 10.08
C ALA A 354 27.85 -18.03 8.66
N GLY A 355 28.26 -16.77 8.47
CA GLY A 355 28.80 -16.27 7.21
C GLY A 355 27.74 -16.10 6.12
N VAL A 356 26.47 -16.02 6.49
CA VAL A 356 25.33 -15.76 5.60
C VAL A 356 24.35 -14.81 6.28
N ALA A 357 23.86 -13.80 5.56
CA ALA A 357 22.80 -12.94 6.08
C ALA A 357 21.43 -13.64 6.01
N ALA A 358 20.55 -13.36 6.98
CA ALA A 358 19.20 -13.95 7.02
C ALA A 358 18.40 -13.68 5.73
N THR A 359 18.50 -12.47 5.18
CA THR A 359 17.84 -12.06 3.92
C THR A 359 18.39 -12.80 2.70
N GLU A 360 19.71 -12.96 2.61
CA GLU A 360 20.38 -13.74 1.55
C GLU A 360 19.96 -15.21 1.61
N LEU A 361 19.99 -15.81 2.81
CA LEU A 361 19.58 -17.20 2.99
C LEU A 361 18.10 -17.41 2.65
N VAL A 362 17.21 -16.49 3.02
CA VAL A 362 15.80 -16.55 2.61
C VAL A 362 15.66 -16.47 1.10
N HIS A 363 16.40 -15.58 0.44
CA HIS A 363 16.40 -15.46 -1.01
C HIS A 363 16.83 -16.78 -1.68
N ASP A 364 17.92 -17.39 -1.20
CA ASP A 364 18.44 -18.67 -1.69
C ASP A 364 17.43 -19.82 -1.47
N LEU A 365 16.84 -19.90 -0.27
CA LEU A 365 15.85 -20.94 0.07
C LEU A 365 14.56 -20.80 -0.75
N ARG A 366 14.14 -19.57 -1.07
CA ARG A 366 12.97 -19.31 -1.92
C ARG A 366 13.25 -19.58 -3.40
N SER A 367 14.51 -19.48 -3.85
CA SER A 367 14.93 -19.61 -5.26
C SER A 367 15.49 -21.00 -5.63
N GLY A 368 15.80 -21.86 -4.66
CA GLY A 368 16.37 -23.18 -4.87
C GLY A 368 15.59 -24.08 -5.83
N ALA A 369 16.29 -24.64 -6.83
CA ALA A 369 15.79 -25.54 -7.85
C ALA A 369 15.67 -26.99 -7.31
N GLY A 370 14.54 -27.33 -6.69
CA GLY A 370 14.24 -28.70 -6.25
C GLY A 370 12.73 -28.92 -6.07
N ALA A 371 12.13 -29.69 -6.99
CA ALA A 371 10.78 -30.26 -6.97
C ALA A 371 9.63 -29.41 -6.35
N HIS A 372 9.02 -28.59 -7.20
CA HIS A 372 7.59 -28.18 -7.16
C HIS A 372 7.00 -27.41 -5.98
N ARG A 373 7.75 -26.97 -4.94
CA ARG A 373 7.24 -25.96 -3.98
C ARG A 373 8.32 -24.98 -3.56
N ARG A 374 8.11 -23.68 -3.86
CA ARG A 374 8.90 -22.58 -3.28
C ARG A 374 8.79 -22.63 -1.77
N ALA A 375 9.93 -22.54 -1.06
CA ALA A 375 9.94 -22.57 0.39
C ALA A 375 9.17 -21.37 0.99
N SER A 376 8.30 -21.66 1.96
CA SER A 376 7.55 -20.63 2.71
C SER A 376 8.36 -20.24 3.94
N VAL A 377 9.39 -19.43 3.71
CA VAL A 377 10.34 -18.95 4.71
C VAL A 377 10.51 -17.44 4.59
N THR A 378 10.81 -16.74 5.68
CA THR A 378 10.97 -15.28 5.74
C THR A 378 11.94 -14.92 6.88
N PRO A 379 12.65 -13.78 6.85
CA PRO A 379 13.23 -13.24 8.07
C PRO A 379 12.13 -12.95 9.09
N ASN A 380 12.45 -13.01 10.37
CA ASN A 380 11.55 -12.53 11.43
C ASN A 380 11.57 -10.99 11.42
N HIS A 381 10.57 -10.34 10.80
CA HIS A 381 10.53 -8.88 10.67
C HIS A 381 10.14 -8.20 11.98
N VAL A 382 10.56 -6.96 12.16
CA VAL A 382 10.18 -6.10 13.28
C VAL A 382 9.07 -5.15 12.84
N LEU A 383 7.97 -5.17 13.59
CA LEU A 383 6.79 -4.34 13.42
C LEU A 383 6.79 -3.17 14.40
N CYS A 384 6.14 -2.07 14.01
CA CYS A 384 6.07 -0.83 14.78
C CYS A 384 4.62 -0.30 14.85
N ALA A 385 4.25 0.32 15.98
CA ALA A 385 2.95 1.00 16.19
C ALA A 385 2.78 2.30 15.37
N GLY A 386 3.84 2.83 14.79
CA GLY A 386 3.83 4.13 14.13
C GLY A 386 5.21 4.61 13.73
N ALA A 387 5.26 5.84 13.22
CA ALA A 387 6.35 6.47 12.47
C ALA A 387 7.74 6.58 13.13
N ASP A 388 7.96 6.05 14.35
CA ASP A 388 9.11 6.48 15.15
C ASP A 388 10.44 5.79 14.83
N LEU A 389 10.43 4.70 14.05
CA LEU A 389 11.65 3.93 13.81
C LEU A 389 12.13 3.99 12.36
N LEU A 390 11.21 4.11 11.40
CA LEU A 390 11.52 4.20 9.96
C LEU A 390 10.91 5.42 9.26
N ALA A 391 10.20 6.30 9.97
CA ALA A 391 9.37 7.30 9.32
C ALA A 391 9.71 8.76 9.66
N LYS A 392 9.28 9.66 8.77
CA LYS A 392 9.49 11.10 8.88
C LYS A 392 8.27 11.71 9.58
N THR A 393 8.49 12.17 10.81
CA THR A 393 7.64 13.10 11.56
C THR A 393 6.17 12.68 11.72
N HIS A 394 5.85 12.07 12.86
CA HIS A 394 4.56 12.31 13.51
C HIS A 394 4.82 13.04 14.83
N GLY A 395 3.92 13.95 15.20
CA GLY A 395 4.06 14.74 16.41
C GLY A 395 3.97 13.84 17.64
N THR A 396 4.72 14.18 18.68
CA THR A 396 4.48 13.65 20.03
C THR A 396 3.03 13.95 20.43
N PRO A 397 2.35 13.07 21.19
CA PRO A 397 1.01 13.36 21.68
C PRO A 397 0.99 14.73 22.37
N VAL A 398 -0.04 15.51 22.11
CA VAL A 398 -0.23 16.85 22.70
C VAL A 398 -1.40 16.77 23.67
N PRO A 399 -1.25 17.20 24.93
CA PRO A 399 -2.34 17.16 25.90
C PRO A 399 -3.61 17.85 25.41
N LEU A 400 -4.75 17.29 25.79
CA LEU A 400 -6.07 17.82 25.47
C LEU A 400 -6.90 17.95 26.75
N ALA A 401 -7.77 18.95 26.78
CA ALA A 401 -8.77 19.07 27.84
C ALA A 401 -9.71 17.85 27.85
N GLN A 402 -10.37 17.63 29.00
CA GLN A 402 -11.30 16.52 29.16
C GLN A 402 -12.35 16.49 28.04
N MET A 403 -12.50 15.32 27.44
CA MET A 403 -13.49 15.06 26.40
C MET A 403 -14.77 14.44 26.99
N PRO A 404 -15.93 14.67 26.37
CA PRO A 404 -17.16 13.98 26.76
C PRO A 404 -17.04 12.47 26.55
N THR A 405 -17.61 11.69 27.47
CA THR A 405 -17.65 10.22 27.33
C THR A 405 -18.48 9.83 26.10
N PRO A 406 -17.97 8.96 25.21
CA PRO A 406 -18.75 8.39 24.13
C PRO A 406 -20.00 7.71 24.69
N SER A 407 -21.16 8.11 24.19
CA SER A 407 -22.45 7.56 24.64
C SER A 407 -23.23 7.04 23.45
N ALA A 408 -23.87 5.89 23.64
CA ALA A 408 -24.74 5.33 22.64
C ALA A 408 -26.09 6.05 22.58
N GLY A 409 -26.69 6.14 21.39
CA GLY A 409 -28.13 6.30 21.25
C GLY A 409 -28.87 5.07 21.81
N PHE A 410 -30.14 5.22 22.18
CA PHE A 410 -30.95 4.10 22.68
C PHE A 410 -31.09 3.01 21.60
N GLY A 411 -30.59 1.80 21.87
CA GLY A 411 -30.80 0.64 21.01
C GLY A 411 -30.13 -0.63 21.53
N ALA A 412 -30.89 -1.72 21.66
CA ALA A 412 -30.39 -3.05 22.00
C ALA A 412 -29.83 -3.75 20.75
N GLY A 413 -28.77 -3.18 20.17
CA GLY A 413 -28.08 -3.72 19.00
C GLY A 413 -27.36 -5.04 19.28
N LEU A 414 -26.93 -5.71 18.20
CA LEU A 414 -26.03 -6.88 18.27
C LEU A 414 -24.76 -6.49 19.03
N ARG A 415 -24.28 -7.37 19.91
CA ARG A 415 -22.97 -7.18 20.56
C ARG A 415 -21.87 -7.36 19.52
N ILE A 416 -21.27 -6.26 19.07
CA ILE A 416 -20.16 -6.25 18.12
C ILE A 416 -18.84 -6.36 18.89
N VAL A 417 -17.99 -7.34 18.55
CA VAL A 417 -16.70 -7.54 19.20
C VAL A 417 -15.57 -7.03 18.31
N VAL A 418 -14.82 -6.05 18.82
CA VAL A 418 -13.67 -5.44 18.14
C VAL A 418 -12.39 -5.80 18.86
N GLY A 419 -11.51 -6.54 18.18
CA GLY A 419 -10.17 -6.88 18.65
C GLY A 419 -9.15 -5.79 18.36
N ILE A 420 -8.24 -5.53 19.29
CA ILE A 420 -7.13 -4.57 19.16
C ILE A 420 -5.83 -5.25 19.60
N LEU A 421 -4.85 -5.35 18.71
CA LEU A 421 -3.49 -5.82 19.04
C LEU A 421 -2.55 -4.62 19.03
N ASP A 422 -2.04 -4.24 20.21
CA ASP A 422 -1.30 -2.98 20.40
C ASP A 422 -0.33 -3.07 21.62
N THR A 423 0.00 -1.94 22.27
CA THR A 423 0.80 -1.81 23.50
C THR A 423 0.07 -2.27 24.76
N GLY A 424 -1.21 -2.63 24.64
CA GLY A 424 -2.08 -2.99 25.75
C GLY A 424 -3.07 -1.86 26.08
N ILE A 425 -3.64 -1.92 27.28
CA ILE A 425 -4.68 -0.99 27.72
C ILE A 425 -4.40 -0.41 29.11
N LEU A 426 -4.56 0.91 29.26
CA LEU A 426 -4.46 1.61 30.54
C LEU A 426 -5.83 1.91 31.13
N PRO A 427 -5.92 2.06 32.46
CA PRO A 427 -7.11 2.58 33.11
C PRO A 427 -7.45 3.98 32.60
N HIS A 428 -8.71 4.19 32.22
CA HIS A 428 -9.19 5.48 31.72
C HIS A 428 -10.66 5.68 32.10
N PRO A 429 -11.12 6.92 32.39
CA PRO A 429 -12.52 7.20 32.76
C PRO A 429 -13.58 6.71 31.77
N TRP A 430 -13.25 6.58 30.48
CA TRP A 430 -14.16 6.02 29.48
C TRP A 430 -14.31 4.50 29.55
N PHE A 431 -13.37 3.79 30.18
CA PHE A 431 -13.25 2.33 30.10
C PHE A 431 -13.58 1.67 31.44
N THR A 432 -13.14 2.27 32.54
CA THR A 432 -13.33 1.75 33.90
C THR A 432 -14.82 1.57 34.20
N GLY A 433 -15.19 0.38 34.66
CA GLY A 433 -16.59 0.00 34.94
C GLY A 433 -17.35 -0.55 33.74
N SER A 434 -16.73 -0.64 32.56
CA SER A 434 -17.30 -1.37 31.43
C SER A 434 -16.98 -2.87 31.52
N ALA A 435 -17.91 -3.71 31.09
CA ALA A 435 -17.75 -5.17 31.11
C ALA A 435 -16.54 -5.65 30.28
N TRP A 436 -16.19 -4.95 29.20
CA TRP A 436 -15.04 -5.32 28.39
C TRP A 436 -13.72 -5.01 29.10
N TYR A 437 -13.61 -3.85 29.77
CA TYR A 437 -12.40 -3.46 30.47
C TYR A 437 -12.18 -4.33 31.71
N GLU A 438 -13.24 -4.65 32.44
CA GLU A 438 -13.19 -5.57 33.59
C GLU A 438 -12.81 -7.01 33.19
N SER A 439 -12.97 -7.38 31.92
CA SER A 439 -12.55 -8.69 31.40
C SER A 439 -11.05 -8.76 31.03
N CYS A 440 -10.32 -7.65 31.11
CA CYS A 440 -8.88 -7.61 30.80
C CYS A 440 -8.07 -8.27 31.93
N ALA A 441 -7.37 -9.35 31.60
CA ALA A 441 -6.34 -9.93 32.45
C ALA A 441 -5.09 -8.99 32.59
N PRO A 442 -4.29 -9.15 33.66
CA PRO A 442 -3.11 -8.31 33.95
C PRO A 442 -2.11 -8.13 32.80
N ASP A 443 -1.92 -9.16 31.97
CA ASP A 443 -0.98 -9.18 30.85
C ASP A 443 -1.44 -8.41 29.61
N HIS A 444 -2.74 -8.08 29.51
CA HIS A 444 -3.27 -7.17 28.51
C HIS A 444 -3.09 -5.69 28.90
N HIS A 445 -2.85 -5.41 30.18
CA HIS A 445 -2.59 -4.04 30.60
C HIS A 445 -1.22 -3.60 30.11
N GLU A 446 -1.18 -2.36 29.64
CA GLU A 446 0.09 -1.72 29.35
C GLU A 446 0.84 -1.50 30.68
N LEU A 447 2.14 -1.72 30.65
CA LEU A 447 3.05 -1.47 31.77
C LEU A 447 3.92 -0.27 31.39
N PRO A 448 3.49 0.98 31.66
CA PRO A 448 4.35 2.13 31.43
C PRO A 448 5.60 1.96 32.30
N ASP A 449 6.79 2.17 31.74
CA ASP A 449 8.03 2.20 32.53
C ASP A 449 8.48 3.66 32.74
N PRO A 450 7.98 4.34 33.79
CA PRO A 450 8.45 5.67 34.15
C PRO A 450 9.86 5.66 34.76
N ALA A 451 10.44 4.49 35.08
CA ALA A 451 11.64 4.34 35.90
C ALA A 451 12.94 4.10 35.11
N ALA A 452 12.88 3.94 33.79
CA ALA A 452 14.08 3.63 33.02
C ALA A 452 15.08 4.79 32.87
N GLY A 453 14.76 6.04 33.25
CA GLY A 453 15.66 7.19 33.08
C GLY A 453 16.09 7.45 31.62
N ARG A 454 15.40 6.82 30.65
CA ARG A 454 15.76 6.71 29.23
C ARG A 454 14.91 7.60 28.31
N GLY A 455 14.16 8.54 28.88
CA GLY A 455 13.15 9.33 28.17
C GLY A 455 11.78 8.67 28.19
N PRO A 456 10.70 9.36 27.79
CA PRO A 456 9.36 8.79 27.77
C PRO A 456 9.30 7.60 26.80
N ASP A 457 8.62 6.52 27.21
CA ASP A 457 8.11 5.47 26.34
C ASP A 457 7.46 6.11 25.11
N SER A 458 8.07 5.96 23.94
CA SER A 458 7.76 6.77 22.75
C SER A 458 6.33 6.60 22.27
N VAL A 459 5.69 5.48 22.61
CA VAL A 459 4.32 5.15 22.22
C VAL A 459 3.41 4.83 23.40
N ALA A 460 3.78 5.17 24.64
CA ALA A 460 2.93 4.86 25.78
C ALA A 460 1.50 5.38 25.58
N GLY A 461 0.51 4.56 25.92
CA GLY A 461 -0.90 4.88 25.74
C GLY A 461 -1.43 4.70 24.31
N HIS A 462 -0.65 4.16 23.37
CA HIS A 462 -1.08 3.95 21.98
C HIS A 462 -2.31 3.06 21.86
N GLY A 463 -2.33 1.89 22.51
CA GLY A 463 -3.51 1.02 22.51
C GLY A 463 -4.73 1.64 23.22
N THR A 464 -4.48 2.42 24.28
CA THR A 464 -5.51 3.22 24.98
C THR A 464 -6.11 4.29 24.07
N PHE A 465 -5.29 4.89 23.22
CA PHE A 465 -5.71 5.88 22.25
C PHE A 465 -6.53 5.28 21.11
N ALA A 466 -6.07 4.15 20.55
CA ALA A 466 -6.81 3.38 19.54
C ALA A 466 -8.18 2.91 20.06
N ALA A 467 -8.24 2.37 21.28
CA ALA A 467 -9.49 1.94 21.91
C ALA A 467 -10.51 3.08 22.04
N GLY A 468 -10.07 4.28 22.44
CA GLY A 468 -10.94 5.45 22.50
C GLY A 468 -11.47 5.88 21.14
N ILE A 469 -10.69 5.76 20.07
CA ILE A 469 -11.16 6.08 18.71
C ILE A 469 -12.25 5.11 18.28
N VAL A 470 -12.08 3.81 18.52
CA VAL A 470 -13.10 2.80 18.21
C VAL A 470 -14.40 3.13 18.95
N LEU A 471 -14.32 3.43 20.26
CA LEU A 471 -15.50 3.71 21.09
C LEU A 471 -16.16 5.06 20.78
N GLN A 472 -15.41 6.05 20.27
CA GLN A 472 -16.00 7.29 19.76
C GLN A 472 -16.94 7.04 18.57
N GLN A 473 -16.64 6.05 17.73
CA GLN A 473 -17.48 5.68 16.59
C GLN A 473 -18.55 4.65 16.96
N ALA A 474 -18.21 3.67 17.78
CA ALA A 474 -19.10 2.59 18.20
C ALA A 474 -19.10 2.44 19.73
N PRO A 475 -19.83 3.29 20.48
CA PRO A 475 -19.79 3.32 21.95
C PRO A 475 -20.23 2.01 22.63
N ASN A 476 -21.05 1.19 21.94
CA ASN A 476 -21.52 -0.11 22.43
C ASN A 476 -20.62 -1.30 22.03
N ALA A 477 -19.53 -1.05 21.31
CA ALA A 477 -18.62 -2.11 20.89
C ALA A 477 -17.97 -2.77 22.12
N PHE A 478 -17.88 -4.10 22.10
CA PHE A 478 -17.17 -4.86 23.11
C PHE A 478 -15.72 -5.03 22.66
N LEU A 479 -14.76 -4.41 23.37
CA LEU A 479 -13.35 -4.48 22.98
C LEU A 479 -12.66 -5.74 23.52
N ARG A 480 -11.78 -6.33 22.70
CA ARG A 480 -10.84 -7.38 23.10
C ARG A 480 -9.42 -6.90 22.82
N VAL A 481 -8.71 -6.48 23.86
CA VAL A 481 -7.33 -5.97 23.71
C VAL A 481 -6.34 -7.08 24.02
N GLU A 482 -5.37 -7.28 23.11
CA GLU A 482 -4.18 -8.09 23.31
C GLU A 482 -2.95 -7.20 23.21
N ARG A 483 -2.02 -7.36 24.15
CA ARG A 483 -0.73 -6.68 24.08
C ARG A 483 0.23 -7.51 23.23
N VAL A 484 0.76 -6.90 22.17
CA VAL A 484 1.80 -7.47 21.30
C VAL A 484 3.02 -6.57 21.17
N LEU A 485 2.86 -5.26 21.38
CA LEU A 485 3.96 -4.29 21.33
C LEU A 485 4.58 -4.07 22.72
N GLY A 486 5.89 -3.86 22.75
CA GLY A 486 6.61 -3.33 23.91
C GLY A 486 6.27 -1.85 24.17
N GLY A 487 6.72 -1.31 25.31
CA GLY A 487 6.52 0.12 25.66
C GLY A 487 7.23 1.10 24.72
N ASP A 488 8.22 0.61 23.96
CA ASP A 488 8.90 1.32 22.88
C ASP A 488 8.18 1.20 21.52
N GLY A 489 7.11 0.41 21.45
CA GLY A 489 6.23 0.33 20.29
C GLY A 489 6.68 -0.62 19.21
N ILE A 490 7.55 -1.58 19.54
CA ILE A 490 7.96 -2.63 18.62
C ILE A 490 7.51 -4.01 19.06
N ALA A 491 7.40 -4.88 18.07
CA ALA A 491 7.28 -6.32 18.22
C ALA A 491 8.01 -6.99 17.07
N ASP A 492 8.34 -8.26 17.21
CA ASP A 492 8.68 -9.08 16.06
C ASP A 492 7.45 -9.80 15.51
N GLU A 493 7.61 -10.36 14.33
CA GLU A 493 6.54 -11.03 13.61
C GLU A 493 6.02 -12.25 14.38
N LEU A 494 6.90 -12.97 15.08
CA LEU A 494 6.51 -14.10 15.91
C LEU A 494 5.62 -13.68 17.09
N GLU A 495 5.87 -12.55 17.73
CA GLU A 495 4.99 -12.03 18.78
C GLU A 495 3.62 -11.62 18.23
N LEU A 496 3.56 -11.02 17.03
CA LEU A 496 2.27 -10.75 16.37
C LEU A 496 1.50 -12.05 16.10
N LEU A 497 2.19 -13.11 15.63
CA LEU A 497 1.58 -14.42 15.41
C LEU A 497 1.00 -15.02 16.71
N HIS A 498 1.71 -14.90 17.83
CA HIS A 498 1.19 -15.29 19.13
C HIS A 498 -0.03 -14.45 19.53
N GLY A 499 -0.01 -13.13 19.33
CA GLY A 499 -1.16 -12.26 19.58
C GLY A 499 -2.42 -12.64 18.78
N LEU A 500 -2.25 -12.94 17.48
CA LEU A 500 -3.33 -13.42 16.62
C LEU A 500 -3.92 -14.75 17.13
N ALA A 501 -3.06 -15.65 17.62
CA ALA A 501 -3.51 -16.91 18.21
C ALA A 501 -4.22 -16.71 19.57
N ARG A 502 -3.71 -15.82 20.43
CA ARG A 502 -4.32 -15.46 21.72
C ARG A 502 -5.72 -14.90 21.54
N ILE A 503 -5.89 -13.86 20.71
CA ILE A 503 -7.20 -13.23 20.51
C ILE A 503 -8.23 -14.20 19.94
N ARG A 504 -7.82 -15.05 18.98
CA ARG A 504 -8.68 -16.08 18.40
C ARG A 504 -9.13 -17.09 19.45
N THR A 505 -8.20 -17.57 20.27
CA THR A 505 -8.48 -18.58 21.31
C THR A 505 -9.39 -18.01 22.40
N ARG A 506 -9.09 -16.79 22.87
CA ARG A 506 -9.88 -16.10 23.89
C ARG A 506 -11.30 -15.81 23.42
N THR A 507 -11.45 -15.31 22.19
CA THR A 507 -12.79 -15.04 21.64
C THR A 507 -13.62 -16.32 21.51
N ALA A 508 -13.00 -17.42 21.08
CA ALA A 508 -13.66 -18.72 21.01
C ALA A 508 -14.04 -19.27 22.39
N ALA A 509 -13.18 -19.11 23.40
CA ALA A 509 -13.44 -19.58 24.76
C ALA A 509 -14.62 -18.86 25.43
N ASP A 510 -14.77 -17.56 25.15
CA ASP A 510 -15.87 -16.74 25.68
C ASP A 510 -17.19 -16.95 24.92
N ALA A 511 -17.23 -17.89 23.96
CA ALA A 511 -18.34 -18.09 23.03
C ALA A 511 -18.75 -16.82 22.25
N ASP A 512 -17.84 -15.85 22.19
CA ASP A 512 -17.98 -14.62 21.42
C ASP A 512 -17.50 -14.87 19.98
N ARG A 513 -17.89 -13.97 19.06
CA ARG A 513 -17.39 -13.97 17.68
C ARG A 513 -16.53 -12.73 17.48
N LEU A 514 -15.29 -12.89 17.04
CA LEU A 514 -14.44 -11.75 16.67
C LEU A 514 -14.93 -11.19 15.34
N ASP A 515 -15.61 -10.04 15.37
CA ASP A 515 -16.19 -9.43 14.17
C ASP A 515 -15.16 -8.60 13.40
N ILE A 516 -14.40 -7.78 14.11
CA ILE A 516 -13.40 -6.88 13.54
C ILE A 516 -12.09 -7.03 14.34
N LEU A 517 -10.96 -7.00 13.66
CA LEU A 517 -9.63 -6.94 14.24
C LEU A 517 -8.91 -5.72 13.67
N THR A 518 -8.60 -4.73 14.51
CA THR A 518 -7.75 -3.60 14.12
C THR A 518 -6.30 -3.86 14.49
N LEU A 519 -5.40 -3.63 13.53
CA LEU A 519 -3.95 -3.74 13.65
C LEU A 519 -3.33 -2.37 13.35
N PRO A 520 -3.27 -1.47 14.34
CA PRO A 520 -2.66 -0.14 14.21
C PRO A 520 -1.13 -0.22 14.25
N LEU A 521 -0.55 -1.17 13.53
CA LEU A 521 0.87 -1.50 13.49
C LEU A 521 1.25 -2.12 12.15
N GLY A 522 2.55 -2.19 11.86
CA GLY A 522 3.03 -2.95 10.72
C GLY A 522 4.52 -2.83 10.46
N CYS A 523 4.97 -3.34 9.31
CA CYS A 523 6.35 -3.28 8.86
C CYS A 523 6.47 -3.24 7.33
N PHE A 524 7.63 -2.80 6.84
CA PHE A 524 8.08 -3.13 5.50
C PHE A 524 8.79 -4.48 5.52
N THR A 525 8.73 -5.23 4.42
CA THR A 525 9.51 -6.46 4.26
C THR A 525 10.73 -6.21 3.40
N PHE A 526 11.76 -7.05 3.56
CA PHE A 526 13.04 -6.88 2.87
C PHE A 526 12.96 -7.00 1.34
N ASP A 527 11.86 -7.52 0.80
CA ASP A 527 11.65 -7.75 -0.63
C ASP A 527 10.26 -7.27 -1.12
N ASP A 528 9.57 -6.46 -0.32
CA ASP A 528 8.19 -5.97 -0.55
C ASP A 528 7.16 -7.08 -0.84
N ARG A 529 7.47 -8.33 -0.48
CA ARG A 529 6.55 -9.48 -0.55
C ARG A 529 5.91 -9.73 0.81
N PRO A 530 4.69 -10.27 0.86
CA PRO A 530 4.07 -10.65 2.13
C PRO A 530 4.92 -11.72 2.80
N SER A 531 5.02 -11.63 4.12
CA SER A 531 5.48 -12.78 4.88
C SER A 531 4.48 -13.93 4.72
N PRO A 532 4.94 -15.15 4.35
CA PRO A 532 4.06 -16.30 4.20
C PRO A 532 3.45 -16.76 5.53
N VAL A 533 4.17 -16.60 6.66
CA VAL A 533 3.65 -17.03 7.97
C VAL A 533 2.59 -16.07 8.50
N LEU A 534 2.78 -14.76 8.31
CA LEU A 534 1.77 -13.75 8.64
C LEU A 534 0.54 -13.86 7.75
N ALA A 535 0.72 -14.02 6.43
CA ALA A 535 -0.39 -14.20 5.51
C ALA A 535 -1.27 -15.41 5.88
N GLU A 536 -0.63 -16.54 6.20
CA GLU A 536 -1.32 -17.74 6.67
C GLU A 536 -2.02 -17.51 8.02
N ALA A 537 -1.40 -16.83 8.98
CA ALA A 537 -2.01 -16.55 10.27
C ALA A 537 -3.25 -15.67 10.16
N VAL A 538 -3.22 -14.64 9.32
CA VAL A 538 -4.41 -13.83 9.01
C VAL A 538 -5.46 -14.68 8.29
N ALA A 539 -5.07 -15.59 7.39
CA ALA A 539 -6.01 -16.47 6.69
C ALA A 539 -6.68 -17.50 7.60
N ARG A 540 -6.06 -17.83 8.74
CA ARG A 540 -6.61 -18.70 9.78
C ARG A 540 -7.55 -18.01 10.75
N LEU A 541 -7.75 -16.70 10.65
CA LEU A 541 -8.86 -16.03 11.33
C LEU A 541 -10.19 -16.52 10.73
N SER A 542 -11.27 -16.37 11.48
CA SER A 542 -12.59 -16.74 10.99
C SER A 542 -12.93 -15.97 9.71
N ARG A 543 -13.61 -16.60 8.75
CA ARG A 543 -14.14 -15.92 7.54
C ARG A 543 -15.05 -14.72 7.86
N HIS A 544 -15.56 -14.68 9.09
CA HIS A 544 -16.41 -13.63 9.62
C HIS A 544 -15.64 -12.45 10.24
N THR A 545 -14.35 -12.63 10.53
CA THR A 545 -13.49 -11.58 11.09
C THR A 545 -12.97 -10.70 9.94
N LEU A 546 -13.26 -9.41 9.99
CA LEU A 546 -12.65 -8.41 9.12
C LEU A 546 -11.40 -7.85 9.78
N VAL A 547 -10.28 -7.82 9.05
CA VAL A 547 -9.04 -7.20 9.56
C VAL A 547 -8.89 -5.82 8.94
N VAL A 548 -8.60 -4.81 9.75
CA VAL A 548 -8.35 -3.42 9.36
C VAL A 548 -6.95 -3.06 9.86
N ALA A 549 -6.08 -2.51 9.02
CA ALA A 549 -4.69 -2.25 9.41
C ALA A 549 -4.16 -0.91 8.89
N ALA A 550 -3.19 -0.36 9.61
CA ALA A 550 -2.53 0.90 9.29
C ALA A 550 -1.74 0.80 7.98
N ALA A 551 -1.84 1.80 7.10
CA ALA A 551 -1.00 1.88 5.91
C ALA A 551 0.46 2.24 6.21
N GLY A 552 0.76 2.76 7.39
CA GLY A 552 2.09 3.21 7.79
C GLY A 552 2.34 4.69 7.47
N ASP A 553 3.36 5.24 8.11
CA ASP A 553 3.50 6.70 8.32
C ASP A 553 4.79 7.28 7.68
N ASN A 554 5.24 6.70 6.58
CA ASN A 554 6.54 6.99 5.95
C ASN A 554 6.45 7.90 4.71
N GLY A 555 5.24 8.21 4.25
CA GLY A 555 5.00 9.02 3.04
C GLY A 555 5.52 8.35 1.76
N GLN A 556 5.43 7.02 1.68
CA GLN A 556 5.91 6.23 0.54
C GLN A 556 4.87 5.22 0.03
N ASP A 557 5.14 4.64 -1.14
CA ASP A 557 4.25 3.72 -1.85
C ASP A 557 4.55 2.22 -1.64
N ARG A 558 5.60 1.91 -0.89
CA ARG A 558 6.00 0.53 -0.57
C ARG A 558 4.89 -0.19 0.21
N PRO A 559 4.56 -1.46 -0.15
CA PRO A 559 3.61 -2.28 0.60
C PRO A 559 3.97 -2.37 2.09
N PHE A 560 3.02 -2.03 2.94
CA PHE A 560 3.16 -2.11 4.39
C PHE A 560 2.31 -3.25 4.94
N TRP A 561 2.91 -4.14 5.72
CA TRP A 561 2.28 -5.39 6.15
C TRP A 561 1.86 -5.31 7.63
N PRO A 562 0.67 -5.82 8.00
CA PRO A 562 -0.22 -6.67 7.20
C PRO A 562 -1.20 -5.92 6.29
N ALA A 563 -1.26 -4.59 6.30
CA ALA A 563 -2.26 -3.82 5.55
C ALA A 563 -2.33 -4.17 4.05
N ALA A 564 -1.20 -4.35 3.39
CA ALA A 564 -1.14 -4.70 1.97
C ALA A 564 -1.65 -6.14 1.64
N LEU A 565 -2.01 -6.97 2.63
CA LEU A 565 -2.66 -8.27 2.38
C LEU A 565 -4.06 -8.05 1.83
N LYS A 566 -4.45 -8.79 0.78
CA LYS A 566 -5.73 -8.58 0.08
C LYS A 566 -7.00 -8.85 0.88
N GLN A 567 -6.90 -9.58 1.98
CA GLN A 567 -8.01 -9.85 2.89
C GLN A 567 -8.08 -8.83 4.05
N VAL A 568 -7.18 -7.86 4.08
CA VAL A 568 -7.09 -6.79 5.08
C VAL A 568 -7.54 -5.49 4.44
N VAL A 569 -8.29 -4.67 5.18
CA VAL A 569 -8.62 -3.29 4.78
C VAL A 569 -7.47 -2.39 5.18
N ALA A 570 -6.73 -1.88 4.20
CA ALA A 570 -5.61 -0.97 4.40
C ALA A 570 -6.09 0.49 4.52
N VAL A 571 -5.68 1.17 5.60
CA VAL A 571 -6.19 2.52 5.91
C VAL A 571 -5.07 3.55 6.00
N ALA A 572 -5.14 4.54 5.11
CA ALA A 572 -4.35 5.76 5.08
C ALA A 572 -4.95 6.87 5.97
N ALA A 573 -4.16 7.89 6.27
CA ALA A 573 -4.56 9.02 7.12
C ALA A 573 -4.88 10.26 6.28
N LEU A 574 -5.97 10.94 6.61
CA LEU A 574 -6.30 12.28 6.12
C LEU A 574 -5.56 13.36 6.92
N ALA A 575 -5.21 14.44 6.21
CA ALA A 575 -4.76 15.67 6.82
C ALA A 575 -5.89 16.36 7.60
N ARG A 576 -5.57 17.04 8.71
CA ARG A 576 -6.54 17.74 9.56
C ARG A 576 -7.24 18.87 8.80
N GLN A 577 -6.49 19.57 7.95
CA GLN A 577 -7.04 20.56 7.06
C GLN A 577 -7.04 19.97 5.66
N GLY A 578 -8.24 19.85 5.08
CA GLY A 578 -8.36 19.55 3.66
C GLY A 578 -7.62 20.58 2.82
N GLY A 579 -7.27 20.20 1.60
CA GLY A 579 -6.79 21.12 0.59
C GLY A 579 -7.84 22.13 0.17
N ALA A 580 -7.42 23.09 -0.64
CA ALA A 580 -8.33 24.03 -1.31
C ALA A 580 -9.41 23.31 -2.16
N ASP A 581 -9.14 22.06 -2.55
CA ASP A 581 -9.96 21.25 -3.46
C ASP A 581 -10.66 20.05 -2.78
N GLY A 582 -10.60 19.92 -1.45
CA GLY A 582 -11.26 18.84 -0.70
C GLY A 582 -10.33 18.07 0.27
N PRO A 583 -10.76 16.89 0.75
CA PRO A 583 -9.94 16.06 1.66
C PRO A 583 -8.59 15.71 1.00
N GLU A 584 -7.50 15.81 1.77
CA GLU A 584 -6.16 15.43 1.31
C GLU A 584 -5.55 14.38 2.25
N PRO A 585 -4.71 13.45 1.74
CA PRO A 585 -3.94 12.57 2.59
C PRO A 585 -2.94 13.36 3.45
N ALA A 586 -2.74 12.92 4.68
CA ALA A 586 -1.70 13.46 5.54
C ALA A 586 -0.33 13.22 4.91
N SER A 587 0.58 14.19 5.04
CA SER A 587 1.88 14.14 4.34
C SER A 587 2.79 12.98 4.76
N PHE A 588 2.50 12.37 5.91
CA PHE A 588 3.19 11.18 6.41
C PHE A 588 2.51 9.88 5.98
N SER A 589 1.26 9.89 5.52
CA SER A 589 0.55 8.66 5.18
C SER A 589 1.22 7.96 4.01
N ASN A 590 1.46 6.66 4.13
CA ASN A 590 1.76 5.83 2.97
C ASN A 590 0.55 5.76 2.03
N TYR A 591 0.83 5.40 0.78
CA TYR A 591 -0.12 5.35 -0.32
C TYR A 591 0.21 4.17 -1.25
N GLY A 592 -0.60 3.96 -2.29
CA GLY A 592 -0.39 2.95 -3.33
C GLY A 592 -1.64 2.15 -3.65
N TRP A 593 -1.56 1.33 -4.70
CA TRP A 593 -2.63 0.45 -5.19
C TRP A 593 -3.13 -0.59 -4.17
N TRP A 594 -2.45 -0.73 -3.04
CA TRP A 594 -2.76 -1.65 -1.96
C TRP A 594 -3.54 -0.99 -0.82
N VAL A 595 -3.77 0.32 -0.85
CA VAL A 595 -4.57 1.07 0.13
C VAL A 595 -6.05 1.08 -0.28
N ASP A 596 -6.96 0.78 0.65
CA ASP A 596 -8.40 0.67 0.37
C ASP A 596 -9.19 1.90 0.82
N ALA A 597 -8.76 2.54 1.91
CA ALA A 597 -9.49 3.64 2.54
C ALA A 597 -8.56 4.71 3.09
N VAL A 598 -9.08 5.92 3.24
CA VAL A 598 -8.42 7.04 3.92
C VAL A 598 -9.39 7.67 4.91
N ALA A 599 -8.94 7.86 6.16
CA ALA A 599 -9.79 8.34 7.25
C ALA A 599 -9.05 9.36 8.14
N PRO A 600 -9.74 10.12 9.01
CA PRO A 600 -9.09 11.05 9.94
C PRO A 600 -7.96 10.38 10.72
N GLY A 601 -6.74 10.88 10.55
CA GLY A 601 -5.54 10.34 11.20
C GLY A 601 -4.47 11.37 11.54
N GLU A 602 -4.67 12.66 11.21
CA GLU A 602 -3.79 13.75 11.63
C GLU A 602 -4.48 14.60 12.72
N HIS A 603 -3.80 14.75 13.86
CA HIS A 603 -4.26 15.55 15.01
C HIS A 603 -5.66 15.13 15.51
N VAL A 604 -5.95 13.83 15.51
CA VAL A 604 -7.20 13.29 16.03
C VAL A 604 -7.17 13.28 17.56
N ALA A 605 -8.34 13.40 18.19
CA ALA A 605 -8.47 13.44 19.64
C ALA A 605 -8.96 12.10 20.18
N SER A 606 -8.40 11.64 21.31
CA SER A 606 -8.84 10.41 21.97
C SER A 606 -8.42 10.34 23.43
N SER A 607 -8.89 9.28 24.11
CA SER A 607 -8.38 8.86 25.40
C SER A 607 -6.88 8.60 25.35
N PHE A 608 -6.20 8.86 26.44
CA PHE A 608 -4.77 8.71 26.57
C PHE A 608 -4.42 8.39 28.02
N LEU A 609 -3.15 8.14 28.29
CA LEU A 609 -2.67 7.91 29.64
C LEU A 609 -2.79 9.19 30.49
N SER A 610 -3.09 9.02 31.78
CA SER A 610 -2.94 10.10 32.76
C SER A 610 -1.53 10.07 33.33
N HIS A 611 -0.75 11.13 33.12
CA HIS A 611 0.61 11.23 33.62
C HIS A 611 1.02 12.67 33.92
N ARG A 612 1.54 12.86 35.13
CA ARG A 612 2.16 14.10 35.58
C ARG A 612 3.63 14.09 35.17
N ARG A 613 4.05 15.01 34.30
CA ARG A 613 5.46 15.09 33.88
C ARG A 613 6.26 15.95 34.85
N ALA A 614 7.51 15.57 35.11
CA ALA A 614 8.43 16.41 35.91
C ALA A 614 8.76 17.74 35.20
N HIS A 615 8.80 17.72 33.86
CA HIS A 615 8.97 18.88 32.99
C HIS A 615 8.10 18.71 31.73
N GLY A 616 7.25 19.68 31.41
CA GLY A 616 6.32 19.66 30.27
C GLY A 616 4.86 19.82 30.68
N GLU A 617 3.95 19.70 29.72
CA GLU A 617 2.51 19.70 29.98
C GLU A 617 2.05 18.30 30.47
N ASP A 618 1.13 18.30 31.42
CA ASP A 618 0.55 17.09 31.99
C ASP A 618 -0.52 16.49 31.07
N PHE A 619 -0.62 15.16 31.07
CA PHE A 619 -1.76 14.49 30.45
C PHE A 619 -2.79 14.14 31.52
N ASP A 620 -3.99 14.69 31.39
CA ASP A 620 -5.14 14.39 32.25
C ASP A 620 -6.04 13.28 31.63
N GLY A 621 -5.44 12.37 30.86
CA GLY A 621 -6.13 11.25 30.23
C GLY A 621 -6.59 11.49 28.79
N TYR A 622 -6.26 12.62 28.17
CA TYR A 622 -6.65 12.92 26.78
C TYR A 622 -5.51 13.58 26.02
N ALA A 623 -5.45 13.28 24.72
CA ALA A 623 -4.44 13.87 23.84
C ALA A 623 -4.98 14.07 22.42
N THR A 624 -4.27 14.88 21.65
CA THR A 624 -4.30 14.82 20.19
C THR A 624 -3.05 14.12 19.67
N TRP A 625 -3.22 13.23 18.69
CA TRP A 625 -2.13 12.44 18.12
C TRP A 625 -2.39 12.14 16.64
N SER A 626 -1.37 11.67 15.92
CA SER A 626 -1.42 11.46 14.47
C SER A 626 -0.79 10.12 14.11
N GLY A 627 -1.40 9.40 13.17
CA GLY A 627 -0.93 8.11 12.68
C GLY A 627 -2.00 7.40 11.84
N THR A 628 -1.57 6.60 10.87
CA THR A 628 -2.45 5.73 10.09
C THR A 628 -3.08 4.62 10.94
N GLY A 629 -2.47 4.22 12.06
CA GLY A 629 -3.10 3.31 13.03
C GLY A 629 -4.36 3.89 13.67
N PHE A 630 -4.41 5.20 13.87
CA PHE A 630 -5.59 5.89 14.36
C PHE A 630 -6.68 6.01 13.30
N ALA A 631 -6.30 6.24 12.04
CA ALA A 631 -7.20 6.17 10.91
C ALA A 631 -7.80 4.75 10.76
N ALA A 632 -6.99 3.70 10.89
CA ALA A 632 -7.44 2.30 10.87
C ALA A 632 -8.44 2.02 12.01
N SER A 633 -8.17 2.52 13.22
CA SER A 633 -9.08 2.41 14.37
C SER A 633 -10.40 3.15 14.13
N HIS A 634 -10.36 4.31 13.46
CA HIS A 634 -11.55 5.05 13.06
C HIS A 634 -12.40 4.23 12.08
N VAL A 635 -11.80 3.67 11.03
CA VAL A 635 -12.51 2.81 10.06
C VAL A 635 -13.09 1.57 10.75
N ALA A 636 -12.34 0.90 11.62
CA ALA A 636 -12.84 -0.24 12.39
C ALA A 636 -14.07 0.14 13.24
N GLY A 637 -14.03 1.28 13.92
CA GLY A 637 -15.15 1.82 14.67
C GLY A 637 -16.37 2.15 13.80
N ARG A 638 -16.16 2.76 12.63
CA ARG A 638 -17.25 3.06 11.66
C ARG A 638 -17.92 1.80 11.13
N ILE A 639 -17.14 0.76 10.84
CA ILE A 639 -17.68 -0.54 10.44
C ILE A 639 -18.48 -1.16 11.58
N ALA A 640 -17.98 -1.11 12.82
CA ALA A 640 -18.70 -1.60 13.99
C ALA A 640 -20.03 -0.87 14.23
N ALA A 641 -20.04 0.45 14.06
CA ALA A 641 -21.26 1.27 14.16
C ALA A 641 -22.29 0.83 13.10
N LEU A 642 -21.86 0.73 11.83
CA LEU A 642 -22.73 0.33 10.74
C LEU A 642 -23.28 -1.11 10.90
N MET A 643 -22.46 -2.03 11.43
CA MET A 643 -22.91 -3.38 11.80
C MET A 643 -24.02 -3.34 12.86
N SER A 644 -23.84 -2.51 13.89
CA SER A 644 -24.82 -2.35 14.97
C SER A 644 -26.12 -1.76 14.45
N ASP A 645 -26.04 -0.71 13.63
CA ASP A 645 -27.21 0.04 13.13
C ASP A 645 -28.03 -0.74 12.12
N LYS A 646 -27.38 -1.52 11.26
CA LYS A 646 -28.04 -2.27 10.17
C LYS A 646 -28.19 -3.76 10.45
N ALA A 647 -27.65 -4.27 11.56
CA ALA A 647 -27.59 -5.69 11.88
C ALA A 647 -26.97 -6.56 10.76
N ILE A 648 -25.89 -6.06 10.16
CA ILE A 648 -25.16 -6.72 9.06
C ILE A 648 -23.79 -7.23 9.51
N THR A 649 -23.14 -8.06 8.69
CA THR A 649 -21.78 -8.55 8.95
C THR A 649 -20.73 -7.46 8.74
N ALA A 650 -19.55 -7.64 9.33
CA ALA A 650 -18.42 -6.72 9.16
C ALA A 650 -18.04 -6.51 7.69
N ARG A 651 -18.15 -7.57 6.87
CA ARG A 651 -17.82 -7.53 5.45
C ARG A 651 -18.86 -6.76 4.63
N GLU A 652 -20.14 -6.91 4.95
CA GLU A 652 -21.21 -6.12 4.33
C GLU A 652 -21.08 -4.64 4.71
N ALA A 653 -20.86 -4.35 5.99
CA ALA A 653 -20.61 -2.99 6.47
C ALA A 653 -19.39 -2.36 5.79
N ALA A 654 -18.27 -3.08 5.67
CA ALA A 654 -17.10 -2.59 4.93
C ALA A 654 -17.38 -2.39 3.44
N GLY A 655 -18.16 -3.27 2.81
CA GLY A 655 -18.55 -3.14 1.40
C GLY A 655 -19.41 -1.90 1.14
N GLU A 656 -20.31 -1.55 2.05
CA GLU A 656 -21.10 -0.31 1.97
C GLU A 656 -20.25 0.94 2.27
N LEU A 657 -19.38 0.87 3.29
CA LEU A 657 -18.54 1.99 3.69
C LEU A 657 -17.48 2.34 2.63
N LEU A 658 -16.99 1.33 1.91
CA LEU A 658 -15.95 1.44 0.89
C LEU A 658 -16.51 1.32 -0.53
N ASP A 659 -17.80 1.63 -0.72
CA ASP A 659 -18.42 1.68 -2.04
C ASP A 659 -17.67 2.70 -2.92
N PRO A 660 -17.25 2.33 -4.15
CA PRO A 660 -16.61 3.23 -5.11
C PRO A 660 -17.33 4.55 -5.40
N GLY A 661 -18.62 4.68 -5.08
CA GLY A 661 -19.32 5.97 -5.07
C GLY A 661 -18.78 7.00 -4.06
N GLY A 662 -17.96 6.57 -3.09
CA GLY A 662 -17.49 7.32 -1.92
C GLY A 662 -16.31 8.28 -2.12
N ASN A 663 -16.31 9.08 -3.19
CA ASN A 663 -15.28 10.12 -3.46
C ASN A 663 -13.83 9.63 -3.27
N PRO A 664 -13.33 8.72 -4.13
CA PRO A 664 -11.99 8.16 -4.00
C PRO A 664 -10.90 9.24 -4.17
N ILE A 665 -9.83 9.12 -3.39
CA ILE A 665 -8.57 9.82 -3.64
C ILE A 665 -7.60 8.81 -4.27
N LEU A 666 -7.01 9.19 -5.40
CA LEU A 666 -6.04 8.36 -6.11
C LEU A 666 -4.92 7.92 -5.17
N ASP A 667 -4.55 6.63 -5.25
CA ASP A 667 -3.50 5.99 -4.45
C ASP A 667 -3.75 5.92 -2.93
N VAL A 668 -4.87 6.40 -2.38
CA VAL A 668 -5.19 6.21 -0.94
C VAL A 668 -6.61 5.72 -0.67
N GLY A 669 -7.38 5.42 -1.71
CA GLY A 669 -8.67 4.74 -1.59
C GLY A 669 -9.85 5.65 -1.25
N ILE A 670 -10.89 5.06 -0.67
CA ILE A 670 -12.18 5.70 -0.39
C ILE A 670 -12.11 6.57 0.86
N VAL A 671 -12.67 7.78 0.80
CA VAL A 671 -12.70 8.70 1.94
C VAL A 671 -13.77 8.27 2.94
N VAL A 672 -13.33 7.88 4.14
CA VAL A 672 -14.21 7.56 5.27
C VAL A 672 -14.27 8.76 6.20
N SER A 673 -15.30 9.59 6.00
CA SER A 673 -15.54 10.82 6.77
C SER A 673 -15.92 10.55 8.22
N ALA A 674 -15.69 11.53 9.09
CA ALA A 674 -16.18 11.52 10.47
C ALA A 674 -17.72 11.65 10.56
N ASP A 675 -18.37 12.18 9.51
CA ASP A 675 -19.81 12.46 9.49
C ASP A 675 -20.57 11.52 8.57
N SER A 676 -21.32 10.59 9.16
CA SER A 676 -22.63 10.13 8.67
C SER A 676 -23.26 9.38 9.85
N PRO A 677 -24.54 9.66 10.12
CA PRO A 677 -25.14 9.94 11.43
C PRO A 677 -25.05 8.85 12.49
#